data_AF-X7ZQQ3-F1
#
_entry.id   AF-X7ZQQ3-F1
#
_cell.length_a   1.000
_cell.length_b   1.000
_cell.length_c   1.000
_cell.angle_alpha   90.00
_cell.angle_beta   90.00
_cell.angle_gamma   90.00
#
_symmetry.space_group_name_H-M   'P 1'
#
loop_
_entity.id
_entity.type
_entity.pdbx_description
1 polymer ?
#
loop_
_entity_poly.entity_id
_entity_poly.type
_entity_poly.pdbx_seq_one_letter_code
_entity_poly.pdbx_strand_id
1 'polypeptide(L)'
;MDFSVSPPEINSARMFAGAGSGPMLQAATAWDALANELRTAAASVGSVTTGIALGSWQGPAAAAMAAAAAPYLGWLQTAAAQAEQAAAQASTAVSAFEAALAAIVHPGCIAANRSRLLSLVVSNLLGQNAPAIASAEANYEQMWAQDVAAMFGYHSGASGVAAALTPFTRPLQSLAGQVSRLGGAVAGVASPASAGVAAAAATEPSGLLPSGVSSIFNIGFANLGGLSFGNANLGDLNQGNGNVGNLNFGSGNLGSFNLGSGNLGSFNVGLGNLGSNNFGFGNTGSFNIGFGNTGSGNIGIGNTGNGNVGFGNGGLGGDNNIGIGLGGSNQLGFGGLNSGTGNTGLFNSGSDNTGFGNSGTGNFGLGNSGSFNTGFGNSGRANTGFYNAGIVNTGIGNVGNYNTGNYNVGNFNTGDFNPGDTNTGSYNTGNINTGWANTGDLNTGAFNIGDMNNGFFGRGDGAGNAGFSYTMTIPEIPINLPLSVPLHIPVEGRTTEIVLAPFKIPAIPLDFPALSGTVGPIQMPPIRVTGPFISITVGSPETRLGVSVAGGVGPINIPIINIPATPGFGNSTDAPSSGFFNSGRGGTSGFGNFGPDTSGFFNFTRNLGSSGLLNAGLLQSGIHNFGNSISGFENTSNLDLEFRALNSGLGNVGSRLSGIFHNSSGASTFNLGSANGGGLNFGSANLGSFNLGNGNIGGFNIGDANHGSANFGFANFGDNNFGFGNLGDFNLGFGNTGVGNIGFGNTGDYNIGFGNTGSGNIGLANTGNGNSGVGFTGSNLFGFGGLNSGTNNTGLFNSGDGNTGFFNSGEGNFGIGNTGSYNTGIGNTSTANTGIGNTGSFNTGLFNSGSLNTGLSNAGSTNTGNLNTGGLNTGDFNTGSGNTGYYNNGNLNTGAFNSGNRNNGYFWRADDRGQFGFDFGITMPGIPLNIGVNVDLAIPVTGFIDGIAVQPFSMDVPIDLNLFIDLPSPIPNVTIPLGDGESITVEIPKIVINRFDLTGFNVGNVGGIPFSRMHIEIINNVGPISVPILHIPAAPGVGNSTINPTSGFFNSGPGAGSGFFNAGQFISGFSNEGGRFLSGFENIGQLTSGMGNIGNIVTGWYNTSTAGLTGALLSGIGNVGSRLAGFLLSGTGQ
;
A
#
# COMPACT_ATOMS: atom_id res chain seq x y z
N MET A 1 20.22 -34.82 -16.07
CA MET A 1 20.39 -33.36 -16.22
C MET A 1 20.69 -33.08 -17.67
N ASP A 2 20.17 -32.00 -18.24
CA ASP A 2 20.43 -31.65 -19.63
C ASP A 2 21.36 -30.44 -19.69
N PHE A 3 22.65 -30.70 -19.92
CA PHE A 3 23.68 -29.66 -19.99
C PHE A 3 23.64 -28.92 -21.34
N SER A 4 23.02 -29.52 -22.37
CA SER A 4 22.98 -28.95 -23.73
C SER A 4 22.19 -27.65 -23.81
N VAL A 5 21.15 -27.49 -22.98
CA VAL A 5 20.31 -26.29 -22.93
C VAL A 5 20.85 -25.19 -22.01
N SER A 6 21.97 -25.41 -21.32
CA SER A 6 22.62 -24.40 -20.48
C SER A 6 23.74 -23.70 -21.28
N PRO A 7 23.73 -22.36 -21.43
CA PRO A 7 24.79 -21.64 -22.15
C PRO A 7 26.13 -21.72 -21.41
N PRO A 8 27.27 -21.46 -22.09
CA PRO A 8 28.59 -21.65 -21.50
C PRO A 8 28.82 -20.79 -20.25
N GLU A 9 28.25 -19.57 -20.16
CA GLU A 9 28.29 -18.78 -18.92
C GLU A 9 27.82 -19.55 -17.68
N ILE A 10 26.80 -20.41 -17.83
CA ILE A 10 26.20 -21.17 -16.73
C ILE A 10 26.98 -22.47 -16.45
N ASN A 11 27.43 -23.18 -17.49
CA ASN A 11 28.21 -24.41 -17.31
C ASN A 11 29.60 -24.08 -16.73
N SER A 12 30.32 -23.14 -17.34
CA SER A 12 31.61 -22.62 -16.84
C SER A 12 31.50 -22.11 -15.40
N ALA A 13 30.55 -21.21 -15.09
CA ALA A 13 30.43 -20.65 -13.73
C ALA A 13 30.11 -21.70 -12.66
N ARG A 14 29.39 -22.78 -13.00
CA ARG A 14 29.09 -23.88 -12.07
C ARG A 14 30.30 -24.74 -11.74
N MET A 15 31.23 -24.93 -12.69
CA MET A 15 32.47 -25.69 -12.43
C MET A 15 33.53 -24.86 -11.70
N PHE A 16 33.62 -23.56 -11.97
CA PHE A 16 34.56 -22.65 -11.29
C PHE A 16 34.06 -22.16 -9.91
N ALA A 17 32.85 -22.54 -9.48
CA ALA A 17 32.30 -22.19 -8.17
C ALA A 17 32.42 -23.35 -7.16
N GLY A 18 32.47 -23.00 -5.86
CA GLY A 18 32.52 -23.96 -4.75
C GLY A 18 33.93 -24.22 -4.20
N ALA A 19 34.04 -25.20 -3.31
CA ALA A 19 35.26 -25.48 -2.53
C ALA A 19 36.33 -26.32 -3.28
N GLY A 20 36.13 -26.59 -4.57
CA GLY A 20 37.00 -27.47 -5.37
C GLY A 20 37.06 -28.91 -4.87
N SER A 21 38.12 -29.63 -5.25
CA SER A 21 38.36 -31.04 -4.92
C SER A 21 38.80 -31.30 -3.47
N GLY A 22 39.28 -30.28 -2.75
CA GLY A 22 39.90 -30.40 -1.43
C GLY A 22 39.11 -31.22 -0.40
N PRO A 23 37.81 -30.94 -0.17
CA PRO A 23 36.99 -31.69 0.78
C PRO A 23 36.82 -33.18 0.40
N MET A 24 36.76 -33.49 -0.91
CA MET A 24 36.64 -34.89 -1.37
C MET A 24 37.98 -35.64 -1.24
N LEU A 25 39.12 -34.96 -1.39
CA LEU A 25 40.44 -35.54 -1.14
C LEU A 25 40.69 -35.77 0.36
N GLN A 26 40.18 -34.89 1.22
CA GLN A 26 40.15 -35.11 2.67
C GLN A 26 39.25 -36.30 3.03
N ALA A 27 38.07 -36.42 2.42
CA ALA A 27 37.19 -37.57 2.60
C ALA A 27 37.86 -38.88 2.15
N ALA A 28 38.56 -38.88 1.01
CA ALA A 28 39.34 -40.05 0.55
C ALA A 28 40.39 -40.47 1.59
N THR A 29 41.11 -39.48 2.16
CA THR A 29 42.12 -39.72 3.21
C THR A 29 41.49 -40.29 4.48
N ALA A 30 40.32 -39.78 4.90
CA ALA A 30 39.60 -40.28 6.07
C ALA A 30 39.05 -41.70 5.88
N TRP A 31 38.59 -42.05 4.67
CA TRP A 31 38.14 -43.40 4.34
C TRP A 31 39.29 -44.43 4.34
N ASP A 32 40.48 -44.06 3.87
CA ASP A 32 41.66 -44.94 3.95
C ASP A 32 42.15 -45.12 5.41
N ALA A 33 42.17 -44.04 6.20
CA ALA A 33 42.47 -44.12 7.64
C ALA A 33 41.50 -45.08 8.34
N LEU A 34 40.19 -44.97 8.09
CA LEU A 34 39.17 -45.88 8.63
C LEU A 34 39.36 -47.33 8.14
N ALA A 35 39.73 -47.56 6.87
CA ALA A 35 40.05 -48.89 6.37
C ALA A 35 41.21 -49.54 7.15
N ASN A 36 42.23 -48.75 7.48
CA ASN A 36 43.40 -49.20 8.24
C ASN A 36 43.11 -49.39 9.73
N GLU A 37 42.23 -48.60 10.35
CA GLU A 37 41.71 -48.86 11.69
C GLU A 37 40.86 -50.15 11.72
N LEU A 38 39.96 -50.36 10.75
CA LEU A 38 39.15 -51.58 10.66
C LEU A 38 40.00 -52.84 10.42
N ARG A 39 41.07 -52.76 9.64
CA ARG A 39 42.10 -53.83 9.52
C ARG A 39 42.78 -54.11 10.86
N THR A 40 43.15 -53.08 11.60
CA THR A 40 43.81 -53.20 12.90
C THR A 40 42.87 -53.82 13.94
N ALA A 41 41.60 -53.43 13.95
CA ALA A 41 40.55 -54.05 14.75
C ALA A 41 40.34 -55.52 14.37
N ALA A 42 40.27 -55.85 13.08
CA ALA A 42 40.18 -57.23 12.60
C ALA A 42 41.39 -58.08 13.02
N ALA A 43 42.61 -57.55 12.90
CA ALA A 43 43.82 -58.24 13.34
C ALA A 43 43.84 -58.48 14.87
N SER A 44 43.40 -57.50 15.65
CA SER A 44 43.26 -57.60 17.11
C SER A 44 42.23 -58.66 17.51
N VAL A 45 41.02 -58.62 16.93
CA VAL A 45 39.96 -59.62 17.15
C VAL A 45 40.43 -61.01 16.73
N GLY A 46 41.09 -61.15 15.57
CA GLY A 46 41.65 -62.41 15.10
C GLY A 46 42.72 -62.98 16.05
N SER A 47 43.60 -62.12 16.58
CA SER A 47 44.62 -62.49 17.56
C SER A 47 43.99 -62.99 18.86
N VAL A 48 43.05 -62.25 19.46
CA VAL A 48 42.33 -62.65 20.68
C VAL A 48 41.57 -63.97 20.47
N THR A 49 40.87 -64.10 19.34
CA THR A 49 40.10 -65.31 19.01
C THR A 49 41.00 -66.54 18.85
N THR A 50 42.16 -66.38 18.21
CA THR A 50 43.17 -67.44 18.06
C THR A 50 43.82 -67.78 19.40
N GLY A 51 44.09 -66.78 20.24
CA GLY A 51 44.61 -66.96 21.60
C GLY A 51 43.65 -67.71 22.53
N ILE A 52 42.34 -67.54 22.36
CA ILE A 52 41.31 -68.34 23.06
C ILE A 52 41.32 -69.80 22.56
N ALA A 53 41.45 -70.03 21.26
CA ALA A 53 41.45 -71.36 20.68
C ALA A 53 42.71 -72.19 20.99
N LEU A 54 43.88 -71.54 21.17
CA LEU A 54 45.18 -72.20 21.38
C LEU A 54 45.76 -72.04 22.79
N GLY A 55 45.27 -71.08 23.59
CA GLY A 55 45.77 -70.78 24.93
C GLY A 55 45.36 -71.78 26.01
N SER A 56 45.51 -71.42 27.28
CA SER A 56 45.38 -72.33 28.44
C SER A 56 43.98 -72.92 28.68
N TRP A 57 42.95 -72.49 27.95
CA TRP A 57 41.54 -72.84 28.18
C TRP A 57 40.96 -73.73 27.06
N GLN A 58 41.77 -74.66 26.55
CA GLN A 58 41.39 -75.51 25.41
C GLN A 58 40.20 -76.42 25.74
N GLY A 59 39.18 -76.43 24.87
CA GLY A 59 38.01 -77.28 25.00
C GLY A 59 36.82 -76.82 24.14
N PRO A 60 35.68 -77.54 24.19
CA PRO A 60 34.50 -77.24 23.37
C PRO A 60 33.96 -75.82 23.54
N ALA A 61 34.04 -75.25 24.75
CA ALA A 61 33.58 -73.88 25.03
C ALA A 61 34.44 -72.81 24.33
N ALA A 62 35.77 -72.97 24.31
CA ALA A 62 36.68 -72.07 23.60
C ALA A 62 36.48 -72.15 22.08
N ALA A 63 36.31 -73.37 21.54
CA ALA A 63 35.95 -73.57 20.14
C ALA A 63 34.60 -72.93 19.76
N ALA A 64 33.60 -73.01 20.65
CA ALA A 64 32.30 -72.37 20.45
C ALA A 64 32.40 -70.83 20.46
N MET A 65 33.16 -70.23 21.38
CA MET A 65 33.41 -68.78 21.35
C MET A 65 34.17 -68.35 20.09
N ALA A 66 35.16 -69.13 19.65
CA ALA A 66 35.89 -68.82 18.42
C ALA A 66 34.98 -68.86 17.17
N ALA A 67 34.09 -69.86 17.09
CA ALA A 67 33.08 -69.95 16.03
C ALA A 67 32.06 -68.79 16.08
N ALA A 68 31.68 -68.33 17.27
CA ALA A 68 30.75 -67.20 17.45
C ALA A 68 31.37 -65.83 17.08
N ALA A 69 32.69 -65.66 17.23
CA ALA A 69 33.40 -64.42 16.87
C ALA A 69 33.69 -64.29 15.36
N ALA A 70 33.83 -65.42 14.65
CA ALA A 70 34.20 -65.44 13.23
C ALA A 70 33.31 -64.60 12.28
N PRO A 71 31.97 -64.54 12.42
CA PRO A 71 31.12 -63.69 11.59
C PRO A 71 31.39 -62.19 11.75
N TYR A 72 31.75 -61.75 12.96
CA TYR A 72 32.11 -60.36 13.25
C TYR A 72 33.49 -60.00 12.68
N LEU A 73 34.46 -60.91 12.78
CA LEU A 73 35.77 -60.77 12.14
C LEU A 73 35.66 -60.65 10.61
N GLY A 74 34.83 -61.51 9.98
CA GLY A 74 34.57 -61.43 8.54
C GLY A 74 33.84 -60.14 8.13
N TRP A 75 32.94 -59.62 8.97
CA TRP A 75 32.32 -58.32 8.76
C TRP A 75 33.34 -57.16 8.85
N LEU A 76 34.21 -57.13 9.85
CA LEU A 76 35.28 -56.12 9.96
C LEU A 76 36.21 -56.11 8.74
N GLN A 77 36.61 -57.29 8.26
CA GLN A 77 37.42 -57.44 7.05
C GLN A 77 36.70 -56.94 5.79
N THR A 78 35.39 -57.21 5.68
CA THR A 78 34.56 -56.71 4.57
C THR A 78 34.42 -55.20 4.64
N ALA A 79 34.07 -54.64 5.80
CA ALA A 79 33.91 -53.21 6.02
C ALA A 79 35.22 -52.44 5.74
N ALA A 80 36.38 -52.99 6.09
CA ALA A 80 37.67 -52.40 5.74
C ALA A 80 37.88 -52.30 4.23
N ALA A 81 37.57 -53.35 3.46
CA ALA A 81 37.66 -53.34 2.00
C ALA A 81 36.64 -52.37 1.36
N GLN A 82 35.45 -52.20 1.96
CA GLN A 82 34.45 -51.22 1.51
C GLN A 82 34.88 -49.77 1.81
N ALA A 83 35.56 -49.52 2.94
CA ALA A 83 36.16 -48.23 3.26
C ALA A 83 37.31 -47.87 2.30
N GLU A 84 38.20 -48.83 2.00
CA GLU A 84 39.26 -48.67 0.99
C GLU A 84 38.67 -48.40 -0.41
N GLN A 85 37.58 -49.10 -0.78
CA GLN A 85 36.86 -48.83 -2.01
C GLN A 85 36.31 -47.39 -2.03
N ALA A 86 35.74 -46.90 -0.92
CA ALA A 86 35.26 -45.52 -0.82
C ALA A 86 36.38 -44.48 -0.99
N ALA A 87 37.58 -44.73 -0.43
CA ALA A 87 38.75 -43.86 -0.61
C ALA A 87 39.21 -43.78 -2.08
N ALA A 88 39.29 -44.93 -2.76
CA ALA A 88 39.64 -44.99 -4.18
C ALA A 88 38.59 -44.31 -5.07
N GLN A 89 37.30 -44.48 -4.75
CA GLN A 89 36.20 -43.85 -5.49
C GLN A 89 36.12 -42.33 -5.27
N ALA A 90 36.34 -41.84 -4.05
CA ALA A 90 36.47 -40.41 -3.77
C ALA A 90 37.65 -39.76 -4.53
N SER A 91 38.79 -40.45 -4.61
CA SER A 91 39.95 -40.02 -5.42
C SER A 91 39.64 -40.01 -6.92
N THR A 92 38.80 -40.93 -7.39
CA THR A 92 38.33 -40.99 -8.77
C THR A 92 37.32 -39.87 -9.08
N ALA A 93 36.46 -39.49 -8.12
CA ALA A 93 35.57 -38.33 -8.22
C ALA A 93 36.34 -37.02 -8.36
N VAL A 94 37.39 -36.83 -7.54
CA VAL A 94 38.34 -35.71 -7.67
C VAL A 94 38.93 -35.67 -9.08
N SER A 95 39.43 -36.81 -9.57
CA SER A 95 40.04 -36.91 -10.90
C SER A 95 39.05 -36.54 -12.02
N ALA A 96 37.78 -36.94 -11.90
CA ALA A 96 36.73 -36.57 -12.86
C ALA A 96 36.36 -35.08 -12.79
N PHE A 97 36.32 -34.48 -11.60
CA PHE A 97 36.08 -33.04 -11.42
C PHE A 97 37.22 -32.19 -12.01
N GLU A 98 38.48 -32.50 -11.68
CA GLU A 98 39.64 -31.76 -12.20
C GLU A 98 39.77 -31.88 -13.72
N ALA A 99 39.50 -33.07 -14.29
CA ALA A 99 39.48 -33.26 -15.75
C ALA A 99 38.38 -32.42 -16.44
N ALA A 100 37.23 -32.25 -15.80
CA ALA A 100 36.16 -31.39 -16.31
C ALA A 100 36.49 -29.90 -16.16
N LEU A 101 37.05 -29.49 -15.01
CA LEU A 101 37.48 -28.12 -14.74
C LEU A 101 38.61 -27.65 -15.67
N ALA A 102 39.49 -28.57 -16.08
CA ALA A 102 40.55 -28.30 -17.06
C ALA A 102 40.04 -28.31 -18.53
N ALA A 103 38.88 -28.93 -18.80
CA ALA A 103 38.30 -29.03 -20.14
C ALA A 103 37.25 -27.95 -20.45
N ILE A 104 36.57 -27.43 -19.41
CA ILE A 104 35.54 -26.39 -19.54
C ILE A 104 36.15 -25.02 -19.86
N VAL A 105 35.40 -24.13 -20.51
CA VAL A 105 35.89 -22.79 -20.86
C VAL A 105 36.03 -21.95 -19.59
N HIS A 106 37.07 -21.11 -19.52
CA HIS A 106 37.22 -20.17 -18.41
C HIS A 106 36.24 -18.98 -18.59
N PRO A 107 35.46 -18.57 -17.57
CA PRO A 107 34.46 -17.50 -17.68
C PRO A 107 34.99 -16.19 -18.28
N GLY A 108 36.26 -15.85 -18.03
CA GLY A 108 36.91 -14.66 -18.62
C GLY A 108 37.02 -14.69 -20.16
N CYS A 109 37.11 -15.88 -20.77
CA CYS A 109 37.14 -16.04 -22.23
C CYS A 109 35.78 -15.75 -22.86
N ILE A 110 34.70 -16.17 -22.20
CA ILE A 110 33.31 -15.88 -22.59
C ILE A 110 33.04 -14.38 -22.38
N ALA A 111 33.47 -13.85 -21.22
CA ALA A 111 33.69 -12.44 -20.90
C ALA A 111 34.20 -11.60 -22.10
N ALA A 112 35.38 -11.98 -22.58
CA ALA A 112 36.09 -11.34 -23.68
C ALA A 112 35.36 -11.50 -25.03
N ASN A 113 34.72 -12.65 -25.28
CA ASN A 113 33.92 -12.89 -26.48
C ASN A 113 32.69 -11.94 -26.51
N ARG A 114 31.85 -11.95 -25.47
CA ARG A 114 30.61 -11.16 -25.43
C ARG A 114 30.87 -9.65 -25.43
N SER A 115 31.92 -9.18 -24.74
CA SER A 115 32.34 -7.78 -24.81
C SER A 115 32.90 -7.39 -26.19
N ARG A 116 33.62 -8.29 -26.89
CA ARG A 116 34.04 -8.09 -28.28
C ARG A 116 32.84 -8.04 -29.24
N LEU A 117 31.83 -8.90 -29.05
CA LEU A 117 30.57 -8.86 -29.80
C LEU A 117 29.89 -7.50 -29.65
N LEU A 118 29.69 -7.01 -28.42
CA LEU A 118 29.08 -5.70 -28.17
C LEU A 118 29.85 -4.56 -28.85
N SER A 119 31.19 -4.57 -28.77
CA SER A 119 32.05 -3.59 -29.46
C SER A 119 31.85 -3.62 -30.99
N LEU A 120 31.73 -4.81 -31.58
CA LEU A 120 31.49 -4.98 -33.02
C LEU A 120 30.08 -4.56 -33.44
N VAL A 121 29.06 -4.88 -32.65
CA VAL A 121 27.65 -4.52 -32.90
C VAL A 121 27.45 -3.01 -32.81
N VAL A 122 27.96 -2.35 -31.76
CA VAL A 122 27.85 -0.88 -31.59
C VAL A 122 28.55 -0.12 -32.72
N SER A 123 29.60 -0.67 -33.31
CA SER A 123 30.29 -0.09 -34.47
C SER A 123 29.73 -0.55 -35.83
N ASN A 124 28.70 -1.40 -35.87
CA ASN A 124 28.16 -1.98 -37.11
C ASN A 124 27.14 -1.08 -37.86
N LEU A 125 27.21 0.24 -37.69
CA LEU A 125 26.22 1.20 -38.23
C LEU A 125 26.00 1.10 -39.76
N LEU A 126 27.00 0.60 -40.49
CA LEU A 126 26.96 0.40 -41.95
C LEU A 126 27.03 -1.09 -42.38
N GLY A 127 26.77 -2.03 -41.47
CA GLY A 127 26.80 -3.48 -41.74
C GLY A 127 28.20 -4.09 -41.96
N GLN A 128 29.26 -3.27 -41.96
CA GLN A 128 30.64 -3.66 -42.30
C GLN A 128 31.26 -4.69 -41.34
N ASN A 129 30.80 -4.75 -40.08
CA ASN A 129 31.29 -5.71 -39.09
C ASN A 129 30.56 -7.07 -39.13
N ALA A 130 29.57 -7.27 -40.00
CA ALA A 130 28.78 -8.51 -40.03
C ALA A 130 29.62 -9.81 -40.08
N PRO A 131 30.73 -9.92 -40.85
CA PRO A 131 31.59 -11.11 -40.81
C PRO A 131 32.33 -11.30 -39.47
N ALA A 132 32.71 -10.20 -38.82
CA ALA A 132 33.38 -10.25 -37.51
C ALA A 132 32.39 -10.58 -36.38
N ILE A 133 31.14 -10.12 -36.49
CA ILE A 133 30.03 -10.51 -35.60
C ILE A 133 29.75 -12.01 -35.75
N ALA A 134 29.60 -12.50 -36.98
CA ALA A 134 29.40 -13.93 -37.24
C ALA A 134 30.57 -14.79 -36.71
N SER A 135 31.81 -14.32 -36.78
CA SER A 135 32.96 -14.98 -36.15
C SER A 135 32.93 -14.94 -34.63
N ALA A 136 32.45 -13.85 -34.00
CA ALA A 136 32.31 -13.76 -32.55
C ALA A 136 31.24 -14.72 -32.02
N GLU A 137 30.10 -14.85 -32.72
CA GLU A 137 29.06 -15.83 -32.40
C GLU A 137 29.52 -17.27 -32.66
N ALA A 138 30.17 -17.55 -33.80
CA ALA A 138 30.71 -18.90 -34.08
C ALA A 138 31.74 -19.35 -33.02
N ASN A 139 32.57 -18.43 -32.51
CA ASN A 139 33.49 -18.70 -31.42
C ASN A 139 32.78 -18.92 -30.07
N TYR A 140 31.56 -18.40 -29.88
CA TYR A 140 30.73 -18.61 -28.68
C TYR A 140 29.99 -19.96 -28.74
N GLU A 141 29.45 -20.33 -29.89
CA GLU A 141 28.90 -21.68 -30.13
C GLU A 141 29.97 -22.78 -29.92
N GLN A 142 31.23 -22.51 -30.27
CA GLN A 142 32.35 -23.40 -29.95
C GLN A 142 32.60 -23.52 -28.44
N MET A 143 32.51 -22.42 -27.68
CA MET A 143 32.60 -22.45 -26.22
C MET A 143 31.44 -23.23 -25.60
N TRP A 144 30.22 -23.06 -26.12
CA TRP A 144 29.05 -23.84 -25.70
C TRP A 144 29.24 -25.34 -25.93
N ALA A 145 29.67 -25.73 -27.14
CA ALA A 145 29.93 -27.13 -27.47
C ALA A 145 31.05 -27.76 -26.61
N GLN A 146 32.10 -27.00 -26.31
CA GLN A 146 33.19 -27.44 -25.41
C GLN A 146 32.68 -27.67 -23.98
N ASP A 147 31.92 -26.72 -23.42
CA ASP A 147 31.35 -26.83 -22.08
C ASP A 147 30.40 -28.03 -21.95
N VAL A 148 29.54 -28.23 -22.95
CA VAL A 148 28.61 -29.36 -22.99
C VAL A 148 29.36 -30.70 -23.04
N ALA A 149 30.44 -30.79 -23.82
CA ALA A 149 31.30 -31.97 -23.85
C ALA A 149 32.01 -32.22 -22.50
N ALA A 150 32.53 -31.18 -21.85
CA ALA A 150 33.14 -31.27 -20.53
C ALA A 150 32.15 -31.77 -19.47
N MET A 151 30.91 -31.23 -19.45
CA MET A 151 29.87 -31.62 -18.49
C MET A 151 29.33 -33.04 -18.74
N PHE A 152 29.21 -33.49 -19.99
CA PHE A 152 28.89 -34.90 -20.27
C PHE A 152 30.03 -35.85 -19.85
N GLY A 153 31.29 -35.45 -20.08
CA GLY A 153 32.46 -36.14 -19.55
C GLY A 153 32.39 -36.30 -18.03
N TYR A 154 32.19 -35.19 -17.31
CA TYR A 154 32.04 -35.17 -15.86
C TYR A 154 30.91 -36.08 -15.37
N HIS A 155 29.73 -35.99 -16.00
CA HIS A 155 28.58 -36.82 -15.64
C HIS A 155 28.88 -38.32 -15.82
N SER A 156 29.56 -38.71 -16.90
CA SER A 156 29.94 -40.11 -17.11
C SER A 156 30.93 -40.63 -16.05
N GLY A 157 31.92 -39.82 -15.68
CA GLY A 157 32.88 -40.15 -14.63
C GLY A 157 32.23 -40.26 -13.24
N ALA A 158 31.48 -39.24 -12.84
CA ALA A 158 30.79 -39.21 -11.54
C ALA A 158 29.72 -40.32 -11.41
N SER A 159 29.02 -40.65 -12.50
CA SER A 159 28.07 -41.77 -12.54
C SER A 159 28.80 -43.12 -12.42
N GLY A 160 29.94 -43.30 -13.08
CA GLY A 160 30.80 -44.48 -12.93
C GLY A 160 31.30 -44.68 -11.50
N VAL A 161 31.71 -43.59 -10.83
CA VAL A 161 32.10 -43.60 -9.42
C VAL A 161 30.94 -44.02 -8.52
N ALA A 162 29.76 -43.42 -8.69
CA ALA A 162 28.58 -43.74 -7.89
C ALA A 162 28.12 -45.19 -8.08
N ALA A 163 28.23 -45.73 -9.31
CA ALA A 163 27.88 -47.12 -9.62
C ALA A 163 28.90 -48.15 -9.09
N ALA A 164 30.14 -47.75 -8.81
CA ALA A 164 31.19 -48.64 -8.32
C ALA A 164 31.15 -48.86 -6.80
N LEU A 165 30.57 -47.94 -6.01
CA LEU A 165 30.50 -48.02 -4.55
C LEU A 165 29.60 -49.17 -4.08
N THR A 166 30.15 -50.14 -3.35
CA THR A 166 29.36 -51.22 -2.74
C THR A 166 28.72 -50.77 -1.42
N PRO A 167 27.40 -50.98 -1.20
CA PRO A 167 26.76 -50.60 0.06
C PRO A 167 27.29 -51.39 1.26
N PHE A 168 27.58 -50.69 2.37
CA PHE A 168 27.99 -51.32 3.63
C PHE A 168 26.91 -52.28 4.16
N THR A 169 27.27 -53.54 4.37
CA THR A 169 26.36 -54.55 4.92
C THR A 169 26.23 -54.42 6.44
N ARG A 170 25.04 -54.67 6.99
CA ARG A 170 24.82 -54.62 8.45
C ARG A 170 25.46 -55.86 9.12
N PRO A 171 26.00 -55.76 10.36
CA PRO A 171 26.83 -56.82 10.99
C PRO A 171 26.20 -58.22 11.21
N LEU A 172 24.97 -58.47 10.77
CA LEU A 172 24.20 -59.70 11.01
C LEU A 172 23.55 -60.32 9.76
N GLN A 173 23.82 -59.83 8.54
CA GLN A 173 23.30 -60.47 7.32
C GLN A 173 23.95 -61.84 7.00
N SER A 174 25.17 -62.09 7.50
CA SER A 174 25.80 -63.42 7.48
C SER A 174 25.00 -64.46 8.26
N LEU A 175 24.35 -64.08 9.37
CA LEU A 175 23.46 -64.95 10.13
C LEU A 175 22.16 -65.21 9.36
N ALA A 176 21.58 -64.20 8.71
CA ALA A 176 20.37 -64.37 7.88
C ALA A 176 20.57 -65.39 6.73
N GLY A 177 21.74 -65.37 6.09
CA GLY A 177 22.13 -66.36 5.07
C GLY A 177 22.24 -67.80 5.59
N GLN A 178 22.58 -67.98 6.88
CA GLN A 178 22.59 -69.29 7.53
C GLN A 178 21.21 -69.69 8.08
N VAL A 179 20.41 -68.75 8.58
CA VAL A 179 19.03 -68.99 9.02
C VAL A 179 18.15 -69.44 7.86
N SER A 180 18.36 -68.92 6.64
CA SER A 180 17.69 -69.45 5.43
C SER A 180 18.04 -70.92 5.12
N ARG A 181 19.16 -71.44 5.67
CA ARG A 181 19.53 -72.87 5.63
C ARG A 181 19.05 -73.67 6.86
N LEU A 182 18.60 -73.02 7.93
CA LEU A 182 17.90 -73.66 9.06
C LEU A 182 16.37 -73.63 8.90
N GLY A 183 15.81 -72.79 8.03
CA GLY A 183 14.37 -72.74 7.73
C GLY A 183 13.78 -74.05 7.18
N GLY A 184 14.62 -75.02 6.79
CA GLY A 184 14.22 -76.39 6.46
C GLY A 184 14.13 -77.35 7.66
N ALA A 185 14.38 -76.91 8.90
CA ALA A 185 14.49 -77.78 10.06
C ALA A 185 13.88 -77.18 11.35
N VAL A 186 12.69 -77.67 11.72
CA VAL A 186 12.07 -77.63 13.07
C VAL A 186 11.68 -76.20 13.55
N ALA A 187 10.41 -75.79 13.66
CA ALA A 187 9.21 -76.38 14.27
C ALA A 187 9.18 -76.35 15.83
N GLY A 188 8.78 -75.20 16.39
CA GLY A 188 8.58 -74.96 17.83
C GLY A 188 9.72 -74.16 18.50
N VAL A 189 9.54 -73.45 19.62
CA VAL A 189 8.36 -73.32 20.51
C VAL A 189 8.30 -71.92 21.18
N ALA A 190 7.09 -71.36 21.34
CA ALA A 190 6.64 -70.29 22.27
C ALA A 190 7.30 -68.88 22.32
N SER A 191 6.58 -67.91 21.74
CA SER A 191 6.01 -66.69 22.36
C SER A 191 6.62 -66.02 23.62
N PRO A 192 6.89 -64.71 23.59
CA PRO A 192 7.04 -63.83 24.76
C PRO A 192 5.93 -62.75 24.89
N ALA A 193 5.45 -62.48 26.12
CA ALA A 193 4.60 -61.32 26.50
C ALA A 193 4.49 -61.19 28.04
N SER A 194 4.28 -60.04 28.69
CA SER A 194 4.51 -58.63 28.29
C SER A 194 4.34 -57.67 29.50
N ALA A 195 5.28 -56.72 29.65
CA ALA A 195 5.18 -55.34 30.18
C ALA A 195 4.26 -54.93 31.39
N GLY A 196 4.80 -54.01 32.21
CA GLY A 196 4.04 -53.03 33.02
C GLY A 196 4.10 -53.23 34.54
N VAL A 197 4.04 -52.21 35.41
CA VAL A 197 4.02 -50.73 35.28
C VAL A 197 4.40 -50.11 36.65
N ALA A 198 4.89 -48.87 36.83
CA ALA A 198 5.64 -47.93 36.00
C ALA A 198 6.16 -46.77 36.89
N ALA A 199 7.15 -45.99 36.44
CA ALA A 199 7.58 -44.71 37.06
C ALA A 199 8.12 -43.76 35.98
N ALA A 200 8.00 -42.45 36.16
CA ALA A 200 8.19 -41.45 35.08
C ALA A 200 9.21 -40.35 35.41
N ALA A 201 9.81 -39.82 34.34
CA ALA A 201 10.44 -38.49 34.22
C ALA A 201 11.57 -38.10 35.20
N ALA A 202 12.81 -38.45 34.85
CA ALA A 202 13.95 -37.53 34.73
C ALA A 202 15.18 -38.27 34.19
N THR A 203 15.74 -37.82 33.05
CA THR A 203 16.99 -38.40 32.50
C THR A 203 17.94 -37.27 32.11
N GLU A 204 18.78 -36.86 33.07
CA GLU A 204 19.82 -35.86 32.85
C GLU A 204 20.85 -36.31 31.80
N PRO A 205 21.40 -35.40 30.96
CA PRO A 205 22.51 -35.70 30.07
C PRO A 205 23.79 -35.94 30.88
N SER A 206 24.06 -37.21 31.19
CA SER A 206 25.27 -37.63 31.90
C SER A 206 26.51 -37.53 31.01
N GLY A 207 27.33 -36.48 31.17
CA GLY A 207 28.56 -36.36 30.38
C GLY A 207 29.38 -35.09 30.60
N LEU A 208 30.10 -35.00 31.73
CA LEU A 208 31.22 -34.04 31.88
C LEU A 208 32.28 -34.45 32.92
N LEU A 209 31.95 -35.38 33.84
CA LEU A 209 32.93 -36.18 34.59
C LEU A 209 32.58 -37.67 34.47
N PRO A 210 33.57 -38.59 34.36
CA PRO A 210 33.32 -40.02 34.46
C PRO A 210 32.82 -40.42 35.85
N SER A 211 31.92 -41.41 35.91
CA SER A 211 31.39 -41.96 37.16
C SER A 211 32.48 -42.67 37.98
N GLY A 212 33.16 -41.91 38.85
CA GLY A 212 34.17 -42.46 39.75
C GLY A 212 35.15 -41.46 40.40
N VAL A 213 35.22 -40.20 39.94
CA VAL A 213 36.21 -39.22 40.45
C VAL A 213 35.57 -37.88 40.81
N SER A 214 35.22 -37.70 42.08
CA SER A 214 34.78 -36.41 42.62
C SER A 214 35.97 -35.48 42.90
N SER A 215 36.23 -34.54 41.99
CA SER A 215 37.15 -33.43 42.26
C SER A 215 36.49 -32.42 43.20
N ILE A 216 36.69 -32.58 44.52
CA ILE A 216 36.03 -31.79 45.57
C ILE A 216 36.58 -30.34 45.70
N PHE A 217 37.19 -29.80 44.64
CA PHE A 217 37.70 -28.43 44.63
C PHE A 217 36.53 -27.45 44.44
N ASN A 218 35.98 -26.97 45.56
CA ASN A 218 34.98 -25.90 45.60
C ASN A 218 35.53 -24.71 46.39
N ILE A 219 35.18 -23.48 45.98
CA ILE A 219 35.55 -22.25 46.67
C ILE A 219 34.29 -21.62 47.29
N GLY A 220 34.04 -21.93 48.56
CA GLY A 220 32.93 -21.40 49.36
C GLY A 220 32.25 -22.47 50.22
N PHE A 221 31.23 -22.09 50.98
CA PHE A 221 30.63 -22.94 52.02
C PHE A 221 29.43 -23.74 51.51
N ALA A 222 29.25 -24.95 52.05
CA ALA A 222 28.09 -25.82 51.83
C ALA A 222 27.79 -26.21 50.35
N ASN A 223 28.80 -26.24 49.49
CA ASN A 223 28.67 -26.79 48.13
C ASN A 223 28.73 -28.32 48.14
N LEU A 224 27.84 -28.98 47.40
CA LEU A 224 27.80 -30.44 47.19
C LEU A 224 27.89 -30.75 45.69
N GLY A 225 29.09 -31.09 45.24
CA GLY A 225 29.50 -31.18 43.84
C GLY A 225 31.00 -30.87 43.73
N GLY A 226 31.50 -30.61 42.53
CA GLY A 226 32.87 -30.18 42.25
C GLY A 226 32.98 -28.89 41.43
N LEU A 227 34.16 -28.28 41.46
CA LEU A 227 34.56 -27.13 40.63
C LEU A 227 33.64 -25.89 40.74
N SER A 228 32.91 -25.74 41.86
CA SER A 228 31.96 -24.64 42.08
C SER A 228 32.54 -23.49 42.94
N PHE A 229 32.16 -22.26 42.60
CA PHE A 229 32.57 -21.01 43.25
C PHE A 229 31.34 -20.30 43.83
N GLY A 230 31.39 -19.88 45.11
CA GLY A 230 30.26 -19.33 45.87
C GLY A 230 29.70 -20.35 46.86
N ASN A 231 28.49 -20.14 47.40
CA ASN A 231 27.98 -20.90 48.54
C ASN A 231 26.69 -21.67 48.26
N ALA A 232 26.45 -22.77 48.98
CA ALA A 232 25.21 -23.55 48.98
C ALA A 232 24.77 -24.08 47.60
N ASN A 233 25.70 -24.38 46.69
CA ASN A 233 25.40 -24.97 45.39
C ASN A 233 25.29 -26.51 45.48
N LEU A 234 24.34 -27.10 44.77
CA LEU A 234 24.16 -28.55 44.61
C LEU A 234 24.32 -28.92 43.13
N GLY A 235 25.46 -29.50 42.78
CA GLY A 235 25.87 -29.79 41.40
C GLY A 235 27.24 -29.20 41.05
N ASP A 236 27.72 -29.52 39.86
CA ASP A 236 29.09 -29.23 39.41
C ASP A 236 29.20 -27.90 38.64
N LEU A 237 30.40 -27.29 38.69
CA LEU A 237 30.80 -26.14 37.86
C LEU A 237 29.92 -24.87 38.00
N ASN A 238 29.26 -24.67 39.14
CA ASN A 238 28.44 -23.49 39.40
C ASN A 238 29.28 -22.27 39.83
N GLN A 239 28.92 -21.06 39.40
CA GLN A 239 29.57 -19.80 39.77
C GLN A 239 28.53 -18.81 40.32
N GLY A 240 28.30 -18.86 41.64
CA GLY A 240 27.36 -18.02 42.37
C GLY A 240 26.83 -18.72 43.63
N ASN A 241 25.70 -18.25 44.18
CA ASN A 241 25.16 -18.79 45.44
C ASN A 241 23.82 -19.50 45.23
N GLY A 242 23.61 -20.64 45.90
CA GLY A 242 22.31 -21.29 46.02
C GLY A 242 21.76 -21.90 44.73
N ASN A 243 22.62 -22.35 43.81
CA ASN A 243 22.18 -23.02 42.59
C ASN A 243 21.95 -24.52 42.84
N VAL A 244 21.00 -25.12 42.13
CA VAL A 244 20.72 -26.56 42.15
C VAL A 244 20.67 -27.07 40.71
N GLY A 245 21.64 -27.89 40.32
CA GLY A 245 21.95 -28.26 38.94
C GLY A 245 23.39 -27.89 38.58
N ASN A 246 23.78 -28.09 37.32
CA ASN A 246 25.18 -27.97 36.88
C ASN A 246 25.40 -26.72 36.01
N LEU A 247 26.62 -26.19 35.99
CA LEU A 247 27.06 -25.13 35.04
C LEU A 247 26.22 -23.83 35.07
N ASN A 248 25.71 -23.42 36.23
CA ASN A 248 25.01 -22.13 36.38
C ASN A 248 25.98 -21.00 36.70
N PHE A 249 25.90 -19.87 35.98
CA PHE A 249 26.63 -18.64 36.25
C PHE A 249 25.65 -17.57 36.76
N GLY A 250 25.72 -17.25 38.06
CA GLY A 250 24.76 -16.43 38.80
C GLY A 250 24.18 -17.18 40.00
N SER A 251 23.16 -16.62 40.66
CA SER A 251 22.68 -17.13 41.96
C SER A 251 21.20 -17.53 41.95
N GLY A 252 20.85 -18.54 42.76
CA GLY A 252 19.47 -18.95 43.00
C GLY A 252 18.79 -19.63 41.81
N ASN A 253 19.54 -20.28 40.92
CA ASN A 253 18.97 -21.03 39.80
C ASN A 253 18.63 -22.47 40.21
N LEU A 254 17.50 -23.02 39.74
CA LEU A 254 17.13 -24.43 39.89
C LEU A 254 16.95 -25.04 38.49
N GLY A 255 17.96 -25.81 38.08
CA GLY A 255 18.18 -26.32 36.73
C GLY A 255 19.65 -26.15 36.33
N SER A 256 19.99 -26.49 35.08
CA SER A 256 21.40 -26.53 34.61
C SER A 256 21.65 -25.55 33.45
N PHE A 257 22.90 -25.14 33.26
CA PHE A 257 23.37 -24.26 32.17
C PHE A 257 22.72 -22.87 32.14
N ASN A 258 22.29 -22.30 33.28
CA ASN A 258 21.71 -20.94 33.30
C ASN A 258 22.80 -19.86 33.41
N LEU A 259 22.72 -18.83 32.57
CA LEU A 259 23.56 -17.62 32.60
C LEU A 259 22.75 -16.44 33.15
N GLY A 260 22.67 -16.32 34.46
CA GLY A 260 21.96 -15.28 35.19
C GLY A 260 21.47 -15.78 36.55
N SER A 261 20.53 -15.07 37.18
CA SER A 261 20.09 -15.36 38.55
C SER A 261 18.58 -15.53 38.67
N GLY A 262 18.15 -16.42 39.56
CA GLY A 262 16.74 -16.67 39.87
C GLY A 262 15.96 -17.44 38.81
N ASN A 263 16.63 -18.19 37.92
CA ASN A 263 15.95 -18.96 36.88
C ASN A 263 15.49 -20.34 37.41
N LEU A 264 14.27 -20.75 37.06
CA LEU A 264 13.71 -22.08 37.39
C LEU A 264 13.48 -22.86 36.09
N GLY A 265 14.44 -23.71 35.74
CA GLY A 265 14.57 -24.46 34.50
C GLY A 265 16.01 -24.41 33.99
N SER A 266 16.25 -24.92 32.78
CA SER A 266 17.61 -25.09 32.23
C SER A 266 17.85 -24.25 30.98
N PHE A 267 19.13 -23.95 30.69
CA PHE A 267 19.58 -23.19 29.51
C PHE A 267 18.98 -21.77 29.38
N ASN A 268 18.60 -21.12 30.49
CA ASN A 268 18.13 -19.73 30.45
C ASN A 268 19.29 -18.74 30.49
N VAL A 269 19.22 -17.68 29.70
CA VAL A 269 20.15 -16.54 29.72
C VAL A 269 19.39 -15.32 30.22
N GLY A 270 19.86 -14.66 31.27
CA GLY A 270 19.22 -13.52 31.92
C GLY A 270 18.56 -13.87 33.27
N LEU A 271 17.67 -13.00 33.77
CA LEU A 271 17.23 -13.04 35.17
C LEU A 271 15.76 -13.46 35.32
N GLY A 272 15.47 -14.29 36.32
CA GLY A 272 14.11 -14.56 36.79
C GLY A 272 13.19 -15.30 35.81
N ASN A 273 13.74 -16.10 34.88
CA ASN A 273 12.93 -16.86 33.94
C ASN A 273 12.40 -18.16 34.57
N LEU A 274 11.13 -18.50 34.30
CA LEU A 274 10.43 -19.69 34.79
C LEU A 274 10.10 -20.61 33.60
N GLY A 275 10.92 -21.64 33.39
CA GLY A 275 10.90 -22.54 32.24
C GLY A 275 12.31 -22.70 31.66
N SER A 276 12.44 -23.26 30.46
CA SER A 276 13.75 -23.61 29.88
C SER A 276 14.00 -22.94 28.53
N ASN A 277 15.28 -22.73 28.20
CA ASN A 277 15.76 -22.11 26.95
C ASN A 277 15.25 -20.67 26.71
N ASN A 278 14.97 -19.89 27.76
CA ASN A 278 14.58 -18.49 27.60
C ASN A 278 15.81 -17.57 27.51
N PHE A 279 15.79 -16.60 26.61
CA PHE A 279 16.83 -15.57 26.47
C PHE A 279 16.25 -14.20 26.83
N GLY A 280 16.64 -13.64 27.97
CA GLY A 280 16.22 -12.34 28.48
C GLY A 280 15.68 -12.42 29.91
N PHE A 281 14.68 -11.61 30.24
CA PHE A 281 14.35 -11.29 31.65
C PHE A 281 12.87 -11.56 31.97
N GLY A 282 12.60 -12.29 33.05
CA GLY A 282 11.26 -12.46 33.62
C GLY A 282 10.27 -13.24 32.74
N ASN A 283 10.74 -14.05 31.79
CA ASN A 283 9.87 -14.84 30.93
C ASN A 283 9.31 -16.06 31.68
N THR A 284 8.05 -16.42 31.44
CA THR A 284 7.35 -17.56 32.07
C THR A 284 6.83 -18.50 30.99
N GLY A 285 7.34 -19.73 30.94
CA GLY A 285 7.24 -20.67 29.82
C GLY A 285 8.61 -20.95 29.21
N SER A 286 8.68 -21.60 28.06
CA SER A 286 9.96 -22.04 27.47
C SER A 286 10.20 -21.43 26.08
N PHE A 287 11.47 -21.36 25.67
CA PHE A 287 11.90 -20.85 24.37
C PHE A 287 11.52 -19.39 24.07
N ASN A 288 11.27 -18.56 25.08
CA ASN A 288 10.98 -17.14 24.86
C ASN A 288 12.26 -16.31 24.68
N ILE A 289 12.23 -15.32 23.80
CA ILE A 289 13.32 -14.37 23.57
C ILE A 289 12.81 -12.95 23.90
N GLY A 290 13.46 -12.26 24.84
CA GLY A 290 13.15 -10.89 25.26
C GLY A 290 12.65 -10.78 26.70
N PHE A 291 11.65 -9.93 26.94
CA PHE A 291 11.35 -9.43 28.29
C PHE A 291 9.88 -9.69 28.70
N GLY A 292 9.68 -10.37 29.83
CA GLY A 292 8.37 -10.50 30.47
C GLY A 292 7.31 -11.26 29.67
N ASN A 293 7.71 -12.13 28.74
CA ASN A 293 6.76 -12.91 27.94
C ASN A 293 6.18 -14.07 28.78
N THR A 294 4.91 -14.41 28.56
CA THR A 294 4.17 -15.46 29.29
C THR A 294 3.56 -16.46 28.30
N GLY A 295 3.84 -17.75 28.48
CA GLY A 295 3.63 -18.82 27.49
C GLY A 295 4.93 -19.19 26.78
N SER A 296 4.90 -19.94 25.68
CA SER A 296 6.13 -20.49 25.07
C SER A 296 6.41 -20.03 23.63
N GLY A 297 7.68 -19.89 23.28
CA GLY A 297 8.13 -19.55 21.93
C GLY A 297 7.85 -18.09 21.50
N ASN A 298 7.63 -17.17 22.45
CA ASN A 298 7.37 -15.76 22.11
C ASN A 298 8.69 -14.98 21.92
N ILE A 299 8.71 -14.05 20.96
CA ILE A 299 9.88 -13.20 20.66
C ILE A 299 9.49 -11.74 20.82
N GLY A 300 10.05 -11.05 21.81
CA GLY A 300 9.90 -9.60 22.03
C GLY A 300 9.56 -9.24 23.48
N ILE A 301 8.61 -8.33 23.72
CA ILE A 301 8.36 -7.75 25.05
C ILE A 301 6.90 -7.90 25.45
N GLY A 302 6.65 -8.50 26.62
CA GLY A 302 5.35 -8.51 27.29
C GLY A 302 4.24 -9.31 26.58
N ASN A 303 4.61 -10.23 25.68
CA ASN A 303 3.64 -11.03 24.95
C ASN A 303 3.02 -12.12 25.87
N THR A 304 1.74 -12.45 25.67
CA THR A 304 1.00 -13.43 26.51
C THR A 304 0.21 -14.42 25.63
N GLY A 305 0.73 -15.64 25.53
CA GLY A 305 0.27 -16.71 24.65
C GLY A 305 1.47 -17.52 24.15
N ASN A 306 1.31 -18.26 23.06
CA ASN A 306 2.39 -19.03 22.43
C ASN A 306 2.75 -18.48 21.04
N GLY A 307 4.03 -18.54 20.66
CA GLY A 307 4.49 -18.21 19.30
C GLY A 307 4.30 -16.74 18.87
N ASN A 308 4.08 -15.80 19.80
CA ASN A 308 3.86 -14.40 19.45
C ASN A 308 5.17 -13.65 19.21
N VAL A 309 5.23 -12.83 18.15
CA VAL A 309 6.39 -12.02 17.77
C VAL A 309 6.04 -10.53 17.86
N GLY A 310 6.79 -9.77 18.66
CA GLY A 310 6.70 -8.31 18.79
C GLY A 310 6.41 -7.82 20.21
N PHE A 311 5.51 -6.85 20.37
CA PHE A 311 5.38 -6.08 21.61
C PHE A 311 3.95 -6.09 22.16
N GLY A 312 3.74 -6.69 23.33
CA GLY A 312 2.47 -6.67 24.05
C GLY A 312 1.34 -7.43 23.36
N ASN A 313 1.65 -8.39 22.48
CA ASN A 313 0.65 -9.24 21.85
C ASN A 313 0.18 -10.31 22.85
N GLY A 314 -1.09 -10.32 23.21
CA GLY A 314 -1.63 -11.37 24.05
C GLY A 314 -3.01 -11.14 24.65
N GLY A 315 -3.56 -12.23 25.18
CA GLY A 315 -4.88 -12.30 25.79
C GLY A 315 -5.20 -13.74 26.20
N LEU A 316 -6.42 -13.99 26.69
CA LEU A 316 -6.89 -15.35 26.93
C LEU A 316 -7.15 -16.06 25.59
N GLY A 317 -6.15 -16.81 25.11
CA GLY A 317 -6.17 -17.48 23.81
C GLY A 317 -5.63 -16.62 22.66
N GLY A 318 -4.50 -15.96 22.86
CA GLY A 318 -3.81 -15.17 21.84
C GLY A 318 -2.46 -15.75 21.42
N ASP A 319 -2.48 -16.68 20.47
CA ASP A 319 -1.30 -17.40 19.97
C ASP A 319 -0.96 -17.00 18.51
N ASN A 320 0.30 -17.15 18.12
CA ASN A 320 0.86 -16.92 16.78
C ASN A 320 0.64 -15.51 16.20
N ASN A 321 0.62 -14.46 17.02
CA ASN A 321 0.46 -13.08 16.55
C ASN A 321 1.80 -12.42 16.22
N ILE A 322 1.88 -11.71 15.09
CA ILE A 322 3.07 -10.97 14.65
C ILE A 322 2.73 -9.48 14.60
N GLY A 323 3.20 -8.69 15.57
CA GLY A 323 2.76 -7.29 15.68
C GLY A 323 3.01 -6.55 16.99
N ILE A 324 2.17 -5.55 17.27
CA ILE A 324 2.25 -4.72 18.49
C ILE A 324 0.85 -4.58 19.12
N GLY A 325 0.60 -5.15 20.30
CA GLY A 325 -0.66 -4.99 21.04
C GLY A 325 -1.84 -5.85 20.53
N LEU A 326 -1.57 -6.92 19.76
CA LEU A 326 -2.61 -7.79 19.19
C LEU A 326 -3.27 -8.65 20.28
N GLY A 327 -4.60 -8.83 20.20
CA GLY A 327 -5.41 -9.38 21.31
C GLY A 327 -6.22 -10.66 21.00
N GLY A 328 -6.16 -11.17 19.78
CA GLY A 328 -6.71 -12.48 19.40
C GLY A 328 -5.61 -13.49 19.06
N SER A 329 -5.92 -14.51 18.26
CA SER A 329 -4.92 -15.45 17.71
C SER A 329 -4.73 -15.25 16.19
N ASN A 330 -3.56 -15.66 15.69
CA ASN A 330 -3.15 -15.66 14.27
C ASN A 330 -3.27 -14.28 13.59
N GLN A 331 -2.94 -13.19 14.29
CA GLN A 331 -3.06 -11.82 13.78
C GLN A 331 -1.72 -11.26 13.28
N LEU A 332 -1.77 -10.40 12.25
CA LEU A 332 -0.63 -9.67 11.72
C LEU A 332 -0.90 -8.15 11.75
N GLY A 333 0.02 -7.36 12.29
CA GLY A 333 0.00 -5.89 12.21
C GLY A 333 -0.06 -5.17 13.57
N PHE A 334 -0.70 -4.01 13.61
CA PHE A 334 -0.75 -3.18 14.82
C PHE A 334 -2.10 -3.34 15.55
N GLY A 335 -2.03 -3.82 16.79
CA GLY A 335 -3.13 -3.90 17.72
C GLY A 335 -3.65 -2.52 18.13
N GLY A 336 -4.89 -2.50 18.63
CA GLY A 336 -5.69 -1.27 18.67
C GLY A 336 -6.20 -0.83 17.29
N LEU A 337 -5.54 -1.20 16.19
CA LEU A 337 -6.07 -0.98 14.83
C LEU A 337 -6.96 -2.14 14.35
N ASN A 338 -6.84 -3.37 14.86
CA ASN A 338 -7.83 -4.43 14.62
C ASN A 338 -8.40 -4.97 15.93
N SER A 339 -9.66 -5.44 15.92
CA SER A 339 -10.34 -6.00 17.09
C SER A 339 -11.21 -7.21 16.73
N GLY A 340 -11.26 -8.22 17.62
CA GLY A 340 -11.87 -9.53 17.35
C GLY A 340 -10.87 -10.52 16.72
N THR A 341 -11.29 -11.39 15.80
CA THR A 341 -10.54 -12.59 15.36
C THR A 341 -10.44 -12.72 13.83
N GLY A 342 -9.35 -13.25 13.28
CA GLY A 342 -9.24 -13.58 11.85
C GLY A 342 -9.25 -12.39 10.86
N ASN A 343 -9.26 -11.14 11.34
CA ASN A 343 -9.28 -9.96 10.48
C ASN A 343 -7.91 -9.72 9.82
N THR A 344 -7.90 -9.40 8.52
CA THR A 344 -6.71 -9.11 7.71
C THR A 344 -6.74 -7.67 7.21
N GLY A 345 -5.70 -6.88 7.50
CA GLY A 345 -5.58 -5.47 7.12
C GLY A 345 -5.56 -4.53 8.33
N LEU A 346 -6.25 -3.36 8.29
CA LEU A 346 -6.25 -2.36 9.37
C LEU A 346 -7.65 -1.78 9.65
N PHE A 347 -7.89 -1.26 10.85
CA PHE A 347 -9.15 -0.65 11.27
C PHE A 347 -10.37 -1.60 11.26
N ASN A 348 -10.16 -2.92 11.20
CA ASN A 348 -11.25 -3.89 11.14
C ASN A 348 -11.73 -4.31 12.54
N SER A 349 -13.03 -4.59 12.67
CA SER A 349 -13.67 -4.98 13.93
C SER A 349 -14.65 -6.14 13.76
N GLY A 350 -14.59 -7.12 14.66
CA GLY A 350 -15.42 -8.34 14.60
C GLY A 350 -14.61 -9.53 14.08
N SER A 351 -15.14 -10.33 13.15
CA SER A 351 -14.48 -11.55 12.69
C SER A 351 -14.22 -11.60 11.17
N ASP A 352 -13.09 -12.18 10.78
CA ASP A 352 -12.83 -12.67 9.40
C ASP A 352 -12.90 -11.59 8.29
N ASN A 353 -12.83 -10.30 8.64
CA ASN A 353 -12.92 -9.21 7.67
C ASN A 353 -11.58 -8.98 6.98
N THR A 354 -11.60 -8.72 5.67
CA THR A 354 -10.40 -8.47 4.86
C THR A 354 -10.43 -7.08 4.23
N GLY A 355 -9.39 -6.28 4.47
CA GLY A 355 -9.23 -4.92 3.92
C GLY A 355 -9.12 -3.86 5.01
N PHE A 356 -9.82 -2.74 4.88
CA PHE A 356 -9.66 -1.60 5.78
C PHE A 356 -10.98 -1.08 6.37
N GLY A 357 -11.05 -0.86 7.68
CA GLY A 357 -12.17 -0.16 8.31
C GLY A 357 -13.48 -0.94 8.38
N ASN A 358 -13.48 -2.26 8.14
CA ASN A 358 -14.71 -3.05 8.09
C ASN A 358 -15.21 -3.41 9.50
N SER A 359 -16.51 -3.66 9.65
CA SER A 359 -17.14 -4.00 10.92
C SER A 359 -18.15 -5.15 10.82
N GLY A 360 -18.07 -6.08 11.77
CA GLY A 360 -18.91 -7.29 11.82
C GLY A 360 -18.17 -8.53 11.32
N THR A 361 -18.74 -9.31 10.39
CA THR A 361 -18.23 -10.65 10.05
C THR A 361 -18.02 -10.88 8.55
N GLY A 362 -16.82 -11.26 8.14
CA GLY A 362 -16.53 -11.78 6.80
C GLY A 362 -16.69 -10.76 5.66
N ASN A 363 -16.56 -9.46 5.92
CA ASN A 363 -16.66 -8.43 4.89
C ASN A 363 -15.32 -8.27 4.14
N PHE A 364 -15.36 -7.95 2.85
CA PHE A 364 -14.19 -7.76 1.99
C PHE A 364 -14.16 -6.36 1.37
N GLY A 365 -13.05 -5.63 1.52
CA GLY A 365 -12.84 -4.31 0.91
C GLY A 365 -12.71 -3.18 1.95
N LEU A 366 -13.33 -2.01 1.71
CA LEU A 366 -13.16 -0.83 2.56
C LEU A 366 -14.47 -0.40 3.25
N GLY A 367 -14.44 -0.19 4.57
CA GLY A 367 -15.48 0.52 5.32
C GLY A 367 -16.85 -0.16 5.36
N ASN A 368 -16.94 -1.46 5.06
CA ASN A 368 -18.22 -2.17 5.05
C ASN A 368 -18.68 -2.52 6.48
N SER A 369 -19.99 -2.65 6.68
CA SER A 369 -20.59 -2.92 8.01
C SER A 369 -21.66 -4.01 7.96
N GLY A 370 -21.65 -4.89 8.96
CA GLY A 370 -22.57 -6.03 9.05
C GLY A 370 -21.90 -7.35 8.67
N SER A 371 -22.35 -8.07 7.65
CA SER A 371 -21.74 -9.37 7.31
C SER A 371 -21.66 -9.71 5.83
N PHE A 372 -20.57 -10.33 5.42
CA PHE A 372 -20.35 -10.85 4.06
C PHE A 372 -20.50 -9.80 2.95
N ASN A 373 -20.31 -8.50 3.20
CA ASN A 373 -20.39 -7.48 2.16
C ASN A 373 -19.06 -7.33 1.43
N THR A 374 -19.10 -7.14 0.11
CA THR A 374 -17.91 -7.07 -0.75
C THR A 374 -17.85 -5.76 -1.54
N GLY A 375 -16.85 -4.93 -1.27
CA GLY A 375 -16.59 -3.66 -1.95
C GLY A 375 -16.36 -2.51 -0.99
N PHE A 376 -17.09 -1.40 -1.14
CA PHE A 376 -16.80 -0.13 -0.46
C PHE A 376 -18.04 0.41 0.25
N GLY A 377 -17.96 0.65 1.56
CA GLY A 377 -18.97 1.40 2.33
C GLY A 377 -20.36 0.77 2.38
N ASN A 378 -20.51 -0.52 2.06
CA ASN A 378 -21.80 -1.20 2.10
C ASN A 378 -22.22 -1.48 3.56
N SER A 379 -23.53 -1.53 3.83
CA SER A 379 -24.08 -1.81 5.16
C SER A 379 -25.18 -2.88 5.11
N GLY A 380 -25.22 -3.75 6.12
CA GLY A 380 -26.17 -4.85 6.23
C GLY A 380 -25.53 -6.20 5.86
N ARG A 381 -26.14 -7.01 4.98
CA ARG A 381 -25.65 -8.37 4.70
C ARG A 381 -25.55 -8.73 3.23
N ALA A 382 -24.40 -9.28 2.85
CA ALA A 382 -24.15 -9.86 1.54
C ALA A 382 -24.39 -8.90 0.37
N ASN A 383 -24.01 -7.62 0.50
CA ASN A 383 -24.10 -6.63 -0.58
C ASN A 383 -22.78 -6.51 -1.35
N THR A 384 -22.85 -6.46 -2.68
CA THR A 384 -21.71 -6.30 -3.59
C THR A 384 -21.69 -4.92 -4.23
N GLY A 385 -20.54 -4.23 -4.17
CA GLY A 385 -20.29 -2.96 -4.87
C GLY A 385 -20.04 -1.80 -3.93
N PHE A 386 -20.76 -0.68 -4.10
CA PHE A 386 -20.45 0.59 -3.43
C PHE A 386 -21.68 1.14 -2.70
N TYR A 387 -21.55 1.49 -1.42
CA TYR A 387 -22.55 2.24 -0.62
C TYR A 387 -23.97 1.65 -0.57
N ASN A 388 -24.14 0.35 -0.82
CA ASN A 388 -25.45 -0.28 -0.74
C ASN A 388 -25.85 -0.50 0.73
N ALA A 389 -27.14 -0.37 1.05
CA ALA A 389 -27.67 -0.51 2.40
C ALA A 389 -28.85 -1.51 2.46
N GLY A 390 -28.67 -2.61 3.19
CA GLY A 390 -29.69 -3.64 3.41
C GLY A 390 -29.16 -5.05 3.13
N ILE A 391 -29.92 -5.89 2.41
CA ILE A 391 -29.56 -7.30 2.19
C ILE A 391 -29.48 -7.64 0.71
N VAL A 392 -28.37 -8.23 0.27
CA VAL A 392 -28.22 -8.83 -1.07
C VAL A 392 -28.45 -7.82 -2.20
N ASN A 393 -27.87 -6.62 -2.10
CA ASN A 393 -27.84 -5.66 -3.22
C ASN A 393 -26.57 -5.83 -4.06
N THR A 394 -26.64 -5.54 -5.36
CA THR A 394 -25.51 -5.57 -6.31
C THR A 394 -25.43 -4.25 -7.09
N GLY A 395 -24.33 -3.51 -6.96
CA GLY A 395 -24.06 -2.28 -7.72
C GLY A 395 -23.74 -1.07 -6.84
N ILE A 396 -24.33 0.10 -7.11
CA ILE A 396 -23.99 1.35 -6.42
C ILE A 396 -25.21 1.96 -5.72
N GLY A 397 -25.12 2.26 -4.43
CA GLY A 397 -26.03 3.16 -3.71
C GLY A 397 -27.47 2.67 -3.57
N ASN A 398 -27.73 1.37 -3.71
CA ASN A 398 -29.08 0.81 -3.55
C ASN A 398 -29.47 0.76 -2.06
N VAL A 399 -30.73 1.06 -1.75
CA VAL A 399 -31.27 1.05 -0.38
C VAL A 399 -32.48 0.13 -0.31
N GLY A 400 -32.42 -0.88 0.56
CA GLY A 400 -33.41 -1.95 0.68
C GLY A 400 -32.80 -3.32 0.37
N ASN A 401 -33.52 -4.23 -0.27
CA ASN A 401 -33.06 -5.62 -0.38
C ASN A 401 -33.18 -6.18 -1.80
N TYR A 402 -32.24 -7.04 -2.20
CA TYR A 402 -32.29 -7.75 -3.48
C TYR A 402 -32.32 -6.83 -4.71
N ASN A 403 -31.68 -5.66 -4.68
CA ASN A 403 -31.60 -4.79 -5.87
C ASN A 403 -30.34 -5.10 -6.70
N THR A 404 -30.42 -4.90 -8.02
CA THR A 404 -29.30 -5.00 -8.97
C THR A 404 -29.22 -3.72 -9.81
N GLY A 405 -28.03 -3.13 -9.96
CA GLY A 405 -27.80 -1.88 -10.67
C GLY A 405 -27.57 -0.72 -9.70
N ASN A 406 -28.06 0.49 -10.00
CA ASN A 406 -27.62 1.70 -9.27
C ASN A 406 -28.78 2.52 -8.70
N TYR A 407 -28.64 3.03 -7.48
CA TYR A 407 -29.53 3.99 -6.82
C TYR A 407 -31.03 3.59 -6.75
N ASN A 408 -31.32 2.28 -6.71
CA ASN A 408 -32.68 1.80 -6.47
C ASN A 408 -33.05 1.92 -4.99
N VAL A 409 -34.32 2.22 -4.69
CA VAL A 409 -34.81 2.41 -3.32
C VAL A 409 -36.08 1.60 -3.12
N GLY A 410 -35.99 0.52 -2.36
CA GLY A 410 -37.02 -0.51 -2.26
C GLY A 410 -36.41 -1.90 -2.40
N ASN A 411 -37.19 -2.86 -2.87
CA ASN A 411 -36.77 -4.25 -2.96
C ASN A 411 -36.87 -4.79 -4.39
N PHE A 412 -36.05 -5.80 -4.73
CA PHE A 412 -36.13 -6.55 -5.98
C PHE A 412 -36.03 -5.69 -7.26
N ASN A 413 -35.39 -4.52 -7.27
CA ASN A 413 -35.25 -3.74 -8.51
C ASN A 413 -34.07 -4.22 -9.37
N THR A 414 -34.16 -4.10 -10.70
CA THR A 414 -33.07 -4.32 -11.66
C THR A 414 -32.89 -3.13 -12.59
N GLY A 415 -31.70 -2.54 -12.62
CA GLY A 415 -31.34 -1.37 -13.42
C GLY A 415 -31.11 -0.13 -12.55
N ASP A 416 -31.47 1.06 -13.02
CA ASP A 416 -30.98 2.31 -12.39
C ASP A 416 -32.08 3.27 -11.93
N PHE A 417 -31.95 3.84 -10.74
CA PHE A 417 -32.84 4.88 -10.20
C PHE A 417 -34.32 4.47 -10.13
N ASN A 418 -34.66 3.26 -9.67
CA ASN A 418 -36.05 2.87 -9.46
C ASN A 418 -36.46 2.94 -7.97
N PRO A 419 -37.35 3.87 -7.55
CA PRO A 419 -37.98 3.86 -6.23
C PRO A 419 -39.29 3.07 -6.21
N GLY A 420 -39.42 2.14 -5.27
CA GLY A 420 -40.51 1.16 -5.16
C GLY A 420 -40.00 -0.27 -5.30
N ASP A 421 -40.92 -1.24 -5.37
CA ASP A 421 -40.57 -2.67 -5.34
C ASP A 421 -40.74 -3.36 -6.71
N THR A 422 -39.80 -4.26 -7.02
CA THR A 422 -39.80 -5.15 -8.19
C THR A 422 -39.83 -4.44 -9.55
N ASN A 423 -39.11 -3.34 -9.75
CA ASN A 423 -39.00 -2.72 -11.08
C ASN A 423 -37.86 -3.32 -11.93
N THR A 424 -38.00 -3.30 -13.26
CA THR A 424 -36.94 -3.65 -14.23
C THR A 424 -36.70 -2.50 -15.21
N GLY A 425 -35.44 -2.19 -15.49
CA GLY A 425 -35.04 -1.05 -16.31
C GLY A 425 -34.68 0.15 -15.43
N SER A 426 -34.99 1.37 -15.85
CA SER A 426 -34.46 2.56 -15.16
C SER A 426 -35.50 3.66 -14.95
N TYR A 427 -35.30 4.49 -13.93
CA TYR A 427 -36.12 5.66 -13.57
C TYR A 427 -37.60 5.37 -13.25
N ASN A 428 -37.98 4.11 -13.01
CA ASN A 428 -39.37 3.74 -12.74
C ASN A 428 -39.74 4.01 -11.28
N THR A 429 -40.84 4.70 -11.02
CA THR A 429 -41.32 5.04 -9.67
C THR A 429 -42.68 4.40 -9.40
N GLY A 430 -42.77 3.58 -8.36
CA GLY A 430 -43.91 2.67 -8.11
C GLY A 430 -43.45 1.22 -8.18
N ASN A 431 -44.38 0.29 -8.31
CA ASN A 431 -44.11 -1.15 -8.16
C ASN A 431 -44.32 -1.94 -9.46
N ILE A 432 -43.52 -2.99 -9.65
CA ILE A 432 -43.70 -3.96 -10.74
C ILE A 432 -43.71 -3.29 -12.13
N ASN A 433 -42.87 -2.28 -12.38
CA ASN A 433 -42.74 -1.67 -13.70
C ASN A 433 -41.63 -2.34 -14.54
N THR A 434 -41.77 -2.34 -15.87
CA THR A 434 -40.73 -2.79 -16.81
C THR A 434 -40.46 -1.75 -17.89
N GLY A 435 -39.24 -1.21 -17.93
CA GLY A 435 -38.74 -0.32 -18.99
C GLY A 435 -38.17 0.99 -18.45
N TRP A 436 -38.52 2.14 -19.02
CA TRP A 436 -37.83 3.40 -18.74
C TRP A 436 -38.78 4.54 -18.30
N ALA A 437 -38.55 5.10 -17.11
CA ALA A 437 -39.22 6.30 -16.61
C ALA A 437 -40.76 6.19 -16.51
N ASN A 438 -41.27 5.03 -16.11
CA ASN A 438 -42.70 4.85 -15.80
C ASN A 438 -43.02 5.34 -14.37
N THR A 439 -44.23 5.83 -14.11
CA THR A 439 -44.68 6.28 -12.78
C THR A 439 -46.08 5.75 -12.48
N GLY A 440 -46.23 5.00 -11.38
CA GLY A 440 -47.40 4.18 -11.08
C GLY A 440 -47.02 2.69 -11.02
N ASP A 441 -48.02 1.82 -10.90
CA ASP A 441 -47.81 0.39 -10.68
C ASP A 441 -48.15 -0.46 -11.92
N LEU A 442 -47.46 -1.60 -12.08
CA LEU A 442 -47.67 -2.58 -13.15
C LEU A 442 -47.52 -2.03 -14.59
N ASN A 443 -46.66 -1.03 -14.87
CA ASN A 443 -46.50 -0.52 -16.25
C ASN A 443 -45.45 -1.31 -17.06
N THR A 444 -45.63 -1.42 -18.38
CA THR A 444 -44.61 -1.92 -19.32
C THR A 444 -44.35 -0.93 -20.46
N GLY A 445 -43.08 -0.59 -20.71
CA GLY A 445 -42.65 0.32 -21.77
C GLY A 445 -41.96 1.56 -21.20
N ALA A 446 -42.29 2.77 -21.67
CA ALA A 446 -41.59 3.97 -21.21
C ALA A 446 -42.45 5.25 -21.12
N PHE A 447 -42.08 6.11 -20.17
CA PHE A 447 -42.72 7.41 -19.92
C PHE A 447 -44.24 7.34 -19.61
N ASN A 448 -44.73 6.19 -19.12
CA ASN A 448 -46.13 6.03 -18.73
C ASN A 448 -46.40 6.64 -17.34
N ILE A 449 -47.60 7.18 -17.12
CA ILE A 449 -48.03 7.80 -15.85
C ILE A 449 -49.44 7.34 -15.48
N GLY A 450 -49.58 6.60 -14.37
CA GLY A 450 -50.78 5.86 -13.98
C GLY A 450 -50.50 4.36 -13.96
N ASP A 451 -51.52 3.54 -13.73
CA ASP A 451 -51.33 2.11 -13.46
C ASP A 451 -51.65 1.21 -14.67
N MET A 452 -51.04 0.02 -14.72
CA MET A 452 -51.35 -1.05 -15.69
C MET A 452 -51.20 -0.68 -17.18
N ASN A 453 -50.38 0.32 -17.52
CA ASN A 453 -50.17 0.78 -18.90
C ASN A 453 -49.24 -0.14 -19.71
N ASN A 454 -49.35 -0.07 -21.03
CA ASN A 454 -48.47 -0.77 -21.97
C ASN A 454 -48.02 0.16 -23.12
N GLY A 455 -46.73 0.18 -23.45
CA GLY A 455 -46.17 0.99 -24.54
C GLY A 455 -45.55 2.32 -24.08
N PHE A 456 -45.77 3.39 -24.83
CA PHE A 456 -45.04 4.66 -24.65
C PHE A 456 -45.98 5.84 -24.38
N PHE A 457 -45.61 6.69 -23.41
CA PHE A 457 -46.29 7.95 -23.09
C PHE A 457 -47.77 7.83 -22.66
N GLY A 458 -48.19 6.66 -22.15
CA GLY A 458 -49.52 6.43 -21.57
C GLY A 458 -49.78 7.36 -20.39
N ARG A 459 -51.03 7.84 -20.24
CA ARG A 459 -51.45 8.73 -19.15
C ARG A 459 -52.83 8.36 -18.66
N GLY A 460 -52.98 8.18 -17.36
CA GLY A 460 -54.12 7.51 -16.73
C GLY A 460 -53.88 6.00 -16.66
N ASP A 461 -54.92 5.25 -16.27
CA ASP A 461 -54.80 3.82 -16.00
C ASP A 461 -55.19 2.99 -17.22
N GLY A 462 -54.41 1.95 -17.52
CA GLY A 462 -54.69 0.99 -18.58
C GLY A 462 -54.54 1.51 -20.02
N ALA A 463 -53.83 2.62 -20.24
CA ALA A 463 -53.55 3.13 -21.57
C ALA A 463 -52.62 2.18 -22.36
N GLY A 464 -52.88 2.07 -23.66
CA GLY A 464 -52.13 1.17 -24.57
C GLY A 464 -52.52 -0.31 -24.49
N ASN A 465 -53.51 -0.67 -23.66
CA ASN A 465 -54.07 -2.02 -23.64
C ASN A 465 -54.92 -2.31 -24.89
N ALA A 466 -54.70 -3.48 -25.50
CA ALA A 466 -55.25 -3.83 -26.80
C ALA A 466 -56.44 -4.79 -26.70
N GLY A 467 -57.66 -4.24 -26.77
CA GLY A 467 -58.89 -5.03 -26.97
C GLY A 467 -59.15 -5.31 -28.46
N PHE A 468 -59.94 -6.35 -28.76
CA PHE A 468 -60.36 -6.67 -30.12
C PHE A 468 -61.85 -7.05 -30.15
N SER A 469 -62.66 -6.22 -30.80
CA SER A 469 -64.06 -6.47 -31.08
C SER A 469 -64.30 -6.59 -32.59
N TYR A 470 -64.91 -7.71 -33.01
CA TYR A 470 -65.34 -7.92 -34.38
C TYR A 470 -66.85 -8.13 -34.44
N THR A 471 -67.52 -7.13 -35.01
CA THR A 471 -68.97 -7.08 -35.19
C THR A 471 -69.27 -7.22 -36.68
N MET A 472 -70.12 -8.18 -37.03
CA MET A 472 -70.63 -8.31 -38.39
C MET A 472 -71.86 -7.41 -38.56
N THR A 473 -71.78 -6.47 -39.50
CA THR A 473 -72.89 -5.56 -39.86
C THR A 473 -73.47 -5.99 -41.21
N ILE A 474 -74.76 -6.34 -41.23
CA ILE A 474 -75.51 -6.55 -42.49
C ILE A 474 -76.10 -5.19 -42.90
N PRO A 475 -75.86 -4.67 -44.12
CA PRO A 475 -76.35 -3.36 -44.54
C PRO A 475 -77.85 -3.35 -44.93
N GLU A 476 -78.45 -2.15 -44.89
CA GLU A 476 -79.88 -1.91 -45.10
C GLU A 476 -80.34 -2.06 -46.56
N ILE A 477 -81.58 -2.51 -46.76
CA ILE A 477 -82.22 -2.71 -48.08
C ILE A 477 -83.32 -1.65 -48.28
N PRO A 478 -83.17 -0.70 -49.25
CA PRO A 478 -84.09 0.44 -49.41
C PRO A 478 -85.19 0.25 -50.46
N ILE A 479 -86.28 1.02 -50.33
CA ILE A 479 -87.40 1.16 -51.29
C ILE A 479 -87.66 2.66 -51.53
N ASN A 480 -88.07 3.07 -52.75
CA ASN A 480 -88.26 4.50 -53.10
C ASN A 480 -89.30 4.71 -54.23
N LEU A 481 -90.14 5.77 -54.15
CA LEU A 481 -91.19 6.17 -55.11
C LEU A 481 -91.49 7.70 -55.03
N PRO A 482 -91.32 8.50 -56.11
CA PRO A 482 -91.51 9.97 -56.07
C PRO A 482 -92.76 10.52 -56.80
N LEU A 483 -93.26 11.69 -56.38
CA LEU A 483 -94.35 12.47 -57.02
C LEU A 483 -94.19 13.99 -56.77
N SER A 484 -94.65 14.89 -57.68
CA SER A 484 -94.48 16.36 -57.52
C SER A 484 -95.38 17.27 -58.39
N VAL A 485 -95.81 18.45 -57.88
CA VAL A 485 -96.75 19.42 -58.53
C VAL A 485 -96.32 20.91 -58.27
N PRO A 486 -96.64 21.91 -59.14
CA PRO A 486 -96.20 23.33 -59.01
C PRO A 486 -97.29 24.46 -59.11
N LEU A 487 -97.08 25.69 -58.55
CA LEU A 487 -97.83 26.95 -58.90
C LEU A 487 -97.17 28.31 -58.44
N HIS A 488 -97.81 29.47 -58.74
CA HIS A 488 -97.17 30.77 -59.14
C HIS A 488 -98.09 32.05 -58.98
N ILE A 489 -97.53 33.24 -58.62
CA ILE A 489 -97.99 34.70 -58.61
C ILE A 489 -99.08 35.25 -57.62
N PRO A 490 -99.18 36.59 -57.31
CA PRO A 490 -98.23 37.76 -57.29
C PRO A 490 -98.26 38.64 -55.98
N VAL A 491 -97.58 39.82 -55.91
CA VAL A 491 -97.50 40.74 -54.73
C VAL A 491 -97.89 42.20 -55.03
N GLU A 492 -98.62 42.90 -54.14
CA GLU A 492 -98.61 44.37 -53.88
C GLU A 492 -98.88 44.64 -52.36
N GLY A 493 -98.50 45.81 -51.79
CA GLY A 493 -98.40 45.99 -50.32
C GLY A 493 -99.04 47.24 -49.68
N ARG A 494 -99.08 47.28 -48.33
CA ARG A 494 -99.08 48.44 -47.39
C ARG A 494 -99.11 47.88 -45.95
N THR A 495 -98.69 48.61 -44.92
CA THR A 495 -98.71 48.16 -43.50
C THR A 495 -98.40 49.31 -42.52
N THR A 496 -98.27 49.02 -41.21
CA THR A 496 -97.82 49.99 -40.19
C THR A 496 -97.01 49.36 -39.05
N GLU A 497 -95.82 49.92 -38.76
CA GLU A 497 -95.26 50.16 -37.41
C GLU A 497 -94.45 49.09 -36.63
N ILE A 498 -93.62 49.63 -35.72
CA ILE A 498 -92.65 49.14 -34.71
C ILE A 498 -92.93 47.76 -34.07
N VAL A 499 -92.00 47.00 -33.45
CA VAL A 499 -90.56 46.57 -33.54
C VAL A 499 -90.49 45.30 -32.61
N LEU A 500 -89.37 44.66 -32.30
CA LEU A 500 -88.75 44.55 -30.94
C LEU A 500 -88.14 43.14 -30.76
N ALA A 501 -87.18 42.98 -29.83
CA ALA A 501 -86.16 41.91 -29.83
C ALA A 501 -86.15 41.02 -28.53
N PRO A 502 -85.18 40.10 -28.32
CA PRO A 502 -85.42 38.75 -27.77
C PRO A 502 -85.64 38.63 -26.25
N PHE A 503 -86.05 37.43 -25.78
CA PHE A 503 -86.09 37.05 -24.35
C PHE A 503 -85.46 35.65 -24.07
N LYS A 504 -85.31 35.19 -22.79
CA LYS A 504 -85.03 33.77 -22.41
C LYS A 504 -85.72 33.30 -21.10
N ILE A 505 -86.48 32.19 -21.11
CA ILE A 505 -87.08 31.52 -19.91
C ILE A 505 -86.13 30.44 -19.33
N PRO A 506 -85.99 30.31 -17.99
CA PRO A 506 -85.15 29.31 -17.32
C PRO A 506 -85.83 27.95 -17.07
N ALA A 507 -85.03 26.91 -16.78
CA ALA A 507 -85.42 25.51 -16.86
C ALA A 507 -86.38 25.01 -15.75
N ILE A 508 -87.35 24.16 -16.11
CA ILE A 508 -88.39 23.62 -15.22
C ILE A 508 -88.04 22.21 -14.71
N PRO A 509 -88.33 21.88 -13.43
CA PRO A 509 -88.31 20.52 -12.88
C PRO A 509 -89.65 20.16 -12.11
N LEU A 510 -90.05 18.87 -11.87
CA LEU A 510 -91.38 18.44 -11.31
C LEU A 510 -91.49 17.11 -10.41
N ASP A 511 -90.49 16.67 -9.61
CA ASP A 511 -90.33 15.35 -8.86
C ASP A 511 -91.47 14.25 -8.75
N PHE A 512 -91.15 12.94 -8.95
CA PHE A 512 -92.02 11.76 -8.62
C PHE A 512 -91.33 10.39 -8.29
N PRO A 513 -91.94 9.49 -7.44
CA PRO A 513 -91.28 8.30 -6.83
C PRO A 513 -90.90 7.09 -7.70
N ALA A 514 -90.83 7.20 -9.04
CA ALA A 514 -90.52 6.05 -9.91
C ALA A 514 -89.67 6.34 -11.16
N LEU A 515 -89.45 7.61 -11.55
CA LEU A 515 -88.58 8.02 -12.68
C LEU A 515 -88.38 9.56 -12.66
N SER A 516 -87.21 10.10 -13.08
CA SER A 516 -86.93 11.56 -13.04
C SER A 516 -86.05 12.12 -14.20
N GLY A 517 -85.91 13.47 -14.30
CA GLY A 517 -85.21 14.26 -15.36
C GLY A 517 -86.07 15.40 -15.99
N THR A 518 -85.55 16.43 -16.69
CA THR A 518 -86.38 17.43 -17.45
C THR A 518 -85.77 18.03 -18.73
N VAL A 519 -86.57 18.86 -19.43
CA VAL A 519 -86.31 19.51 -20.72
C VAL A 519 -86.72 21.00 -20.70
N GLY A 520 -85.77 21.90 -21.02
CA GLY A 520 -86.05 23.29 -21.43
C GLY A 520 -86.57 24.22 -20.31
N PRO A 521 -86.83 25.52 -20.61
CA PRO A 521 -87.06 26.09 -21.96
C PRO A 521 -85.89 26.80 -22.68
N ILE A 522 -86.27 27.31 -23.86
CA ILE A 522 -85.57 28.22 -24.77
C ILE A 522 -86.54 29.41 -25.00
N GLN A 523 -86.09 30.54 -25.55
CA GLN A 523 -86.99 31.63 -25.97
C GLN A 523 -86.41 32.37 -27.20
N MET A 524 -87.15 33.34 -27.75
CA MET A 524 -87.29 33.53 -29.21
C MET A 524 -86.57 34.75 -29.85
N PRO A 525 -86.47 34.79 -31.20
CA PRO A 525 -85.98 35.91 -32.03
C PRO A 525 -87.11 36.90 -32.47
N PRO A 526 -86.82 38.04 -33.15
CA PRO A 526 -87.71 39.22 -33.23
C PRO A 526 -88.80 39.21 -34.31
N ILE A 527 -89.79 40.11 -34.17
CA ILE A 527 -90.83 40.44 -35.18
C ILE A 527 -90.95 41.98 -35.32
N ARG A 528 -91.56 42.47 -36.41
CA ARG A 528 -91.85 43.89 -36.74
C ARG A 528 -93.09 43.98 -37.64
N VAL A 529 -93.71 45.16 -37.78
CA VAL A 529 -94.66 45.48 -38.87
C VAL A 529 -94.16 46.74 -39.64
N THR A 530 -94.80 47.07 -40.77
CA THR A 530 -94.12 47.63 -41.96
C THR A 530 -94.81 48.89 -42.55
N GLY A 531 -94.96 49.07 -43.87
CA GLY A 531 -95.30 50.38 -44.45
C GLY A 531 -95.75 50.42 -45.94
N PRO A 532 -94.83 50.37 -46.93
CA PRO A 532 -95.10 50.90 -48.29
C PRO A 532 -95.97 50.06 -49.24
N PHE A 533 -96.35 50.68 -50.37
CA PHE A 533 -97.01 50.05 -51.53
C PHE A 533 -95.98 49.60 -52.59
N ILE A 534 -96.43 48.86 -53.63
CA ILE A 534 -95.63 48.27 -54.74
C ILE A 534 -94.79 47.04 -54.31
N SER A 535 -94.61 45.94 -55.06
CA SER A 535 -95.39 45.26 -56.13
C SER A 535 -94.67 43.91 -56.44
N ILE A 536 -94.86 43.37 -57.65
CA ILE A 536 -94.03 42.39 -58.39
C ILE A 536 -94.39 40.89 -58.24
N THR A 537 -94.02 40.13 -59.27
CA THR A 537 -94.59 38.87 -59.76
C THR A 537 -93.59 37.70 -59.65
N VAL A 538 -94.08 36.51 -59.29
CA VAL A 538 -93.38 35.26 -58.92
C VAL A 538 -92.90 34.44 -60.15
N GLY A 539 -92.18 33.31 -59.96
CA GLY A 539 -91.73 32.36 -60.99
C GLY A 539 -92.68 31.19 -61.31
N SER A 540 -92.50 30.58 -62.49
CA SER A 540 -93.46 29.92 -63.43
C SER A 540 -94.20 28.63 -63.00
N PRO A 541 -95.05 28.02 -63.85
CA PRO A 541 -95.65 26.67 -63.67
C PRO A 541 -94.67 25.48 -63.56
N GLU A 542 -93.39 25.74 -63.29
CA GLU A 542 -92.31 24.75 -63.17
C GLU A 542 -91.80 24.63 -61.71
N THR A 543 -92.30 25.46 -60.77
CA THR A 543 -91.92 25.46 -59.34
C THR A 543 -92.46 24.24 -58.57
N ARG A 544 -91.84 23.09 -58.79
CA ARG A 544 -92.18 21.77 -58.22
C ARG A 544 -91.96 21.68 -56.71
N LEU A 545 -93.00 21.38 -55.93
CA LEU A 545 -92.86 20.94 -54.54
C LEU A 545 -92.64 19.42 -54.49
N GLY A 546 -91.64 18.95 -53.73
CA GLY A 546 -91.32 17.53 -53.58
C GLY A 546 -91.51 17.03 -52.16
N VAL A 547 -92.06 15.81 -52.02
CA VAL A 547 -92.15 15.07 -50.76
C VAL A 547 -91.50 13.70 -50.98
N SER A 548 -90.73 13.24 -49.99
CA SER A 548 -90.04 11.94 -50.01
C SER A 548 -90.48 11.11 -48.81
N VAL A 549 -90.65 9.81 -49.01
CA VAL A 549 -90.81 8.82 -47.93
C VAL A 549 -89.80 7.71 -48.20
N ALA A 550 -88.91 7.46 -47.23
CA ALA A 550 -87.88 6.44 -47.30
C ALA A 550 -87.78 5.71 -45.97
N GLY A 551 -87.42 4.42 -46.03
CA GLY A 551 -87.14 3.57 -44.89
C GLY A 551 -86.87 2.13 -45.31
N GLY A 552 -85.97 1.46 -44.61
CA GLY A 552 -85.70 0.03 -44.71
C GLY A 552 -85.68 -0.63 -43.34
N VAL A 553 -85.36 -1.92 -43.29
CA VAL A 553 -85.28 -2.70 -42.02
C VAL A 553 -83.84 -2.74 -41.51
N GLY A 554 -83.23 -1.56 -41.42
CA GLY A 554 -81.97 -1.25 -40.72
C GLY A 554 -80.73 -2.06 -41.11
N PRO A 555 -79.63 -1.87 -40.35
CA PRO A 555 -78.53 -2.82 -40.29
C PRO A 555 -78.57 -3.63 -38.98
N ILE A 556 -78.35 -4.95 -39.08
CA ILE A 556 -78.21 -5.83 -37.90
C ILE A 556 -76.73 -5.99 -37.58
N ASN A 557 -76.37 -5.73 -36.32
CA ASN A 557 -75.02 -5.91 -35.77
C ASN A 557 -74.96 -7.18 -34.90
N ILE A 558 -74.19 -8.18 -35.34
CA ILE A 558 -73.94 -9.40 -34.55
C ILE A 558 -72.49 -9.34 -34.03
N PRO A 559 -72.25 -9.25 -32.70
CA PRO A 559 -70.91 -9.38 -32.14
C PRO A 559 -70.46 -10.84 -32.22
N ILE A 560 -69.39 -11.12 -32.96
CA ILE A 560 -68.89 -12.50 -33.15
C ILE A 560 -67.73 -12.80 -32.19
N ILE A 561 -66.84 -11.83 -31.99
CA ILE A 561 -65.77 -11.88 -30.98
C ILE A 561 -65.72 -10.54 -30.26
N ASN A 562 -65.65 -10.57 -28.93
CA ASN A 562 -65.39 -9.41 -28.09
C ASN A 562 -64.34 -9.78 -27.03
N ILE A 563 -63.08 -9.45 -27.29
CA ILE A 563 -61.98 -9.55 -26.32
C ILE A 563 -61.84 -8.18 -25.67
N PRO A 564 -62.20 -8.02 -24.38
CA PRO A 564 -62.08 -6.75 -23.67
C PRO A 564 -60.61 -6.33 -23.56
N ALA A 565 -60.35 -5.02 -23.51
CA ALA A 565 -59.01 -4.49 -23.29
C ALA A 565 -58.60 -4.73 -21.82
N THR A 566 -57.89 -5.83 -21.57
CA THR A 566 -57.22 -6.12 -20.30
C THR A 566 -55.78 -5.60 -20.32
N PRO A 567 -55.14 -5.42 -19.15
CA PRO A 567 -53.70 -5.21 -19.06
C PRO A 567 -52.89 -6.22 -19.87
N GLY A 568 -51.96 -5.71 -20.67
CA GLY A 568 -51.01 -6.49 -21.47
C GLY A 568 -51.63 -7.24 -22.67
N PHE A 569 -50.82 -8.08 -23.32
CA PHE A 569 -51.18 -8.82 -24.53
C PHE A 569 -50.76 -10.29 -24.43
N GLY A 570 -51.71 -11.21 -24.62
CA GLY A 570 -51.45 -12.65 -24.53
C GLY A 570 -51.08 -13.14 -23.12
N ASN A 571 -51.30 -12.31 -22.09
CA ASN A 571 -51.09 -12.69 -20.69
C ASN A 571 -52.12 -13.75 -20.26
N SER A 572 -51.67 -14.71 -19.46
CA SER A 572 -52.45 -15.83 -18.92
C SER A 572 -52.29 -15.90 -17.40
N THR A 573 -52.62 -14.79 -16.75
CA THR A 573 -52.45 -14.56 -15.31
C THR A 573 -53.80 -14.51 -14.58
N ASP A 574 -53.82 -14.93 -13.31
CA ASP A 574 -55.03 -14.89 -12.46
C ASP A 574 -55.36 -13.51 -11.85
N ALA A 575 -54.46 -12.54 -12.02
CA ALA A 575 -54.62 -11.13 -11.65
C ALA A 575 -54.05 -10.22 -12.76
N PRO A 576 -54.34 -8.89 -12.73
CA PRO A 576 -53.81 -7.94 -13.70
C PRO A 576 -52.29 -8.01 -13.85
N SER A 577 -51.83 -7.92 -15.10
CA SER A 577 -50.43 -7.92 -15.50
C SER A 577 -50.28 -7.18 -16.82
N SER A 578 -49.28 -6.31 -16.98
CA SER A 578 -49.02 -5.61 -18.26
C SER A 578 -48.03 -6.36 -19.15
N GLY A 579 -47.59 -5.75 -20.24
CA GLY A 579 -46.60 -6.32 -21.14
C GLY A 579 -47.14 -7.46 -21.99
N PHE A 580 -46.37 -8.54 -22.15
CA PHE A 580 -46.60 -9.56 -23.18
C PHE A 580 -46.35 -10.99 -22.68
N PHE A 581 -47.28 -11.91 -22.94
CA PHE A 581 -47.15 -13.36 -22.71
C PHE A 581 -46.74 -13.81 -21.28
N ASN A 582 -47.02 -12.99 -20.27
CA ASN A 582 -46.81 -13.35 -18.87
C ASN A 582 -47.85 -14.40 -18.41
N SER A 583 -47.54 -15.23 -17.40
CA SER A 583 -48.37 -16.41 -17.08
C SER A 583 -48.33 -16.84 -15.61
N GLY A 584 -49.37 -17.57 -15.18
CA GLY A 584 -49.46 -18.14 -13.83
C GLY A 584 -50.16 -17.20 -12.84
N ARG A 585 -49.58 -17.02 -11.65
CA ARG A 585 -50.12 -16.09 -10.65
C ARG A 585 -49.77 -14.65 -11.06
N GLY A 586 -50.75 -13.75 -11.10
CA GLY A 586 -50.61 -12.41 -11.68
C GLY A 586 -49.90 -11.38 -10.80
N GLY A 587 -49.96 -10.11 -11.21
CA GLY A 587 -49.13 -9.04 -10.65
C GLY A 587 -47.76 -9.00 -11.34
N THR A 588 -47.74 -8.91 -12.67
CA THR A 588 -46.49 -8.95 -13.45
C THR A 588 -46.43 -7.88 -14.54
N SER A 589 -45.22 -7.49 -14.94
CA SER A 589 -44.98 -6.63 -16.11
C SER A 589 -43.85 -7.20 -16.97
N GLY A 590 -43.64 -6.63 -18.16
CA GLY A 590 -42.60 -7.07 -19.08
C GLY A 590 -43.00 -8.28 -19.93
N PHE A 591 -42.07 -9.15 -20.30
CA PHE A 591 -42.23 -10.14 -21.37
C PHE A 591 -41.96 -11.57 -20.91
N GLY A 592 -42.93 -12.47 -21.07
CA GLY A 592 -42.75 -13.92 -20.94
C GLY A 592 -42.43 -14.42 -19.53
N ASN A 593 -42.78 -13.66 -18.49
CA ASN A 593 -42.55 -14.03 -17.09
C ASN A 593 -43.57 -15.06 -16.58
N PHE A 594 -43.19 -15.85 -15.59
CA PHE A 594 -44.05 -16.82 -14.91
C PHE A 594 -44.05 -16.60 -13.40
N GLY A 595 -45.24 -16.53 -12.80
CA GLY A 595 -45.44 -16.37 -11.35
C GLY A 595 -45.52 -14.92 -10.86
N PRO A 596 -45.89 -14.71 -9.59
CA PRO A 596 -46.38 -13.43 -9.09
C PRO A 596 -45.28 -12.38 -8.87
N ASP A 597 -45.70 -11.13 -8.69
CA ASP A 597 -44.87 -10.00 -8.25
C ASP A 597 -43.58 -9.84 -9.08
N THR A 598 -43.67 -9.97 -10.40
CA THR A 598 -42.50 -10.14 -11.28
C THR A 598 -42.48 -9.18 -12.47
N SER A 599 -41.35 -8.51 -12.66
CA SER A 599 -41.09 -7.62 -13.81
C SER A 599 -39.97 -8.14 -14.70
N GLY A 600 -39.77 -7.54 -15.86
CA GLY A 600 -38.63 -7.81 -16.75
C GLY A 600 -38.92 -8.88 -17.80
N PHE A 601 -37.96 -9.76 -18.08
CA PHE A 601 -37.96 -10.63 -19.25
C PHE A 601 -37.66 -12.09 -18.87
N PHE A 602 -38.57 -13.01 -19.20
CA PHE A 602 -38.41 -14.46 -19.05
C PHE A 602 -38.01 -14.94 -17.63
N ASN A 603 -38.41 -14.21 -16.59
CA ASN A 603 -38.19 -14.59 -15.19
C ASN A 603 -39.24 -15.64 -14.74
N PHE A 604 -38.81 -16.61 -13.94
CA PHE A 604 -39.63 -17.72 -13.45
C PHE A 604 -39.61 -17.77 -11.92
N THR A 605 -40.72 -17.41 -11.27
CA THR A 605 -40.92 -17.53 -9.82
C THR A 605 -42.11 -18.42 -9.48
N ARG A 606 -42.18 -18.87 -8.22
CA ARG A 606 -43.30 -19.66 -7.70
C ARG A 606 -44.18 -18.95 -6.67
N ASN A 607 -43.68 -17.90 -5.99
CA ASN A 607 -44.39 -17.31 -4.84
C ASN A 607 -43.98 -15.87 -4.47
N LEU A 608 -42.75 -15.44 -4.73
CA LEU A 608 -42.21 -14.17 -4.24
C LEU A 608 -41.33 -13.51 -5.31
N GLY A 609 -41.40 -12.18 -5.38
CA GLY A 609 -41.07 -11.42 -6.58
C GLY A 609 -39.66 -11.56 -7.16
N SER A 610 -39.57 -11.21 -8.45
CA SER A 610 -38.34 -11.22 -9.24
C SER A 610 -38.31 -10.08 -10.26
N SER A 611 -37.13 -9.56 -10.58
CA SER A 611 -36.96 -8.59 -11.69
C SER A 611 -35.77 -8.93 -12.57
N GLY A 612 -35.65 -8.25 -13.71
CA GLY A 612 -34.51 -8.34 -14.61
C GLY A 612 -34.71 -9.33 -15.75
N LEU A 613 -33.75 -10.21 -16.02
CA LEU A 613 -33.75 -11.10 -17.20
C LEU A 613 -33.38 -12.54 -16.83
N LEU A 614 -34.19 -13.53 -17.24
CA LEU A 614 -33.90 -14.98 -17.16
C LEU A 614 -33.56 -15.51 -15.74
N ASN A 615 -34.10 -14.89 -14.69
CA ASN A 615 -33.94 -15.37 -13.32
C ASN A 615 -34.92 -16.51 -13.02
N ALA A 616 -34.50 -17.54 -12.28
CA ALA A 616 -35.31 -18.70 -11.94
C ALA A 616 -35.21 -19.06 -10.45
N GLY A 617 -36.32 -18.95 -9.72
CA GLY A 617 -36.38 -19.26 -8.29
C GLY A 617 -37.33 -18.36 -7.49
N LEU A 618 -36.82 -17.65 -6.47
CA LEU A 618 -37.60 -16.80 -5.56
C LEU A 618 -36.75 -15.63 -5.04
N LEU A 619 -37.34 -14.43 -4.86
CA LEU A 619 -36.65 -13.29 -4.22
C LEU A 619 -35.36 -12.91 -4.99
N GLN A 620 -35.50 -12.55 -6.27
CA GLN A 620 -34.37 -12.37 -7.20
C GLN A 620 -34.35 -11.00 -7.90
N SER A 621 -33.17 -10.55 -8.32
CA SER A 621 -33.02 -9.49 -9.32
C SER A 621 -31.76 -9.67 -10.15
N GLY A 622 -31.69 -8.95 -11.27
CA GLY A 622 -30.54 -8.92 -12.16
C GLY A 622 -30.70 -9.85 -13.35
N ILE A 623 -29.64 -10.56 -13.75
CA ILE A 623 -29.62 -11.33 -14.99
C ILE A 623 -29.15 -12.76 -14.73
N HIS A 624 -29.94 -13.73 -15.18
CA HIS A 624 -29.60 -15.16 -15.25
C HIS A 624 -29.21 -15.78 -13.91
N ASN A 625 -29.90 -15.42 -12.82
CA ASN A 625 -29.67 -16.00 -11.51
C ASN A 625 -30.56 -17.23 -11.26
N PHE A 626 -30.02 -18.29 -10.66
CA PHE A 626 -30.77 -19.50 -10.30
C PHE A 626 -30.75 -19.74 -8.78
N GLY A 627 -31.91 -19.80 -8.13
CA GLY A 627 -32.02 -20.06 -6.68
C GLY A 627 -32.91 -19.07 -5.92
N ASN A 628 -32.75 -19.01 -4.59
CA ASN A 628 -33.59 -18.18 -3.72
C ASN A 628 -32.76 -17.08 -3.02
N SER A 629 -33.24 -15.84 -2.98
CA SER A 629 -32.62 -14.70 -2.29
C SER A 629 -31.27 -14.33 -2.91
N ILE A 630 -31.30 -13.81 -4.14
CA ILE A 630 -30.12 -13.57 -4.99
C ILE A 630 -30.23 -12.21 -5.73
N SER A 631 -29.11 -11.53 -5.97
CA SER A 631 -29.05 -10.40 -6.92
C SER A 631 -27.81 -10.44 -7.80
N GLY A 632 -27.82 -9.70 -8.91
CA GLY A 632 -26.66 -9.50 -9.78
C GLY A 632 -26.70 -10.33 -11.06
N PHE A 633 -25.55 -10.86 -11.49
CA PHE A 633 -25.37 -11.50 -12.80
C PHE A 633 -24.91 -12.95 -12.64
N GLU A 634 -25.56 -13.93 -13.28
CA GLU A 634 -25.14 -15.34 -13.37
C GLU A 634 -24.91 -16.08 -12.02
N ASN A 635 -25.54 -15.63 -10.93
CA ASN A 635 -25.35 -16.28 -9.63
C ASN A 635 -26.25 -17.51 -9.47
N THR A 636 -25.66 -18.62 -9.07
CA THR A 636 -26.34 -19.91 -8.89
C THR A 636 -26.31 -20.34 -7.42
N SER A 637 -27.42 -20.85 -6.89
CA SER A 637 -27.42 -21.50 -5.58
C SER A 637 -27.14 -23.00 -5.66
N ASN A 638 -26.44 -23.50 -4.65
CA ASN A 638 -26.33 -24.93 -4.36
C ASN A 638 -27.37 -25.44 -3.34
N LEU A 639 -28.31 -24.58 -2.91
CA LEU A 639 -29.42 -24.94 -2.04
C LEU A 639 -30.70 -25.17 -2.86
N ASP A 640 -31.65 -25.90 -2.26
CA ASP A 640 -33.01 -25.99 -2.79
C ASP A 640 -33.69 -24.60 -2.77
N LEU A 641 -34.66 -24.39 -3.67
CA LEU A 641 -35.40 -23.15 -3.84
C LEU A 641 -36.17 -22.72 -2.57
N GLU A 642 -36.38 -23.62 -1.61
CA GLU A 642 -36.99 -23.30 -0.32
C GLU A 642 -36.03 -22.55 0.63
N PHE A 643 -34.71 -22.67 0.46
CA PHE A 643 -33.70 -22.08 1.35
C PHE A 643 -33.02 -20.86 0.74
N ARG A 644 -32.90 -19.79 1.55
CA ARG A 644 -32.29 -18.53 1.11
C ARG A 644 -30.78 -18.67 0.90
N ALA A 645 -30.33 -18.54 -0.34
CA ALA A 645 -28.93 -18.55 -0.73
C ALA A 645 -28.18 -17.35 -0.15
N LEU A 646 -28.73 -16.13 -0.30
CA LEU A 646 -28.10 -14.87 0.08
C LEU A 646 -26.83 -14.56 -0.74
N ASN A 647 -26.94 -14.62 -2.07
CA ASN A 647 -25.83 -14.38 -2.99
C ASN A 647 -25.99 -13.05 -3.74
N SER A 648 -24.91 -12.27 -3.89
CA SER A 648 -24.92 -11.03 -4.69
C SER A 648 -23.65 -10.87 -5.52
N GLY A 649 -23.73 -10.11 -6.62
CA GLY A 649 -22.59 -9.79 -7.47
C GLY A 649 -22.60 -10.55 -8.78
N LEU A 650 -21.48 -11.10 -9.21
CA LEU A 650 -21.32 -11.64 -10.57
C LEU A 650 -20.71 -13.06 -10.56
N GLY A 651 -21.43 -14.04 -11.10
CA GLY A 651 -20.97 -15.42 -11.33
C GLY A 651 -20.72 -16.26 -10.08
N ASN A 652 -21.37 -15.96 -8.95
CA ASN A 652 -21.14 -16.69 -7.70
C ASN A 652 -21.97 -17.99 -7.62
N VAL A 653 -21.37 -19.11 -7.21
CA VAL A 653 -21.99 -20.44 -7.13
C VAL A 653 -21.95 -20.98 -5.69
N GLY A 654 -23.07 -20.97 -4.97
CA GLY A 654 -23.15 -21.51 -3.60
C GLY A 654 -24.24 -20.88 -2.73
N SER A 655 -23.92 -20.62 -1.45
CA SER A 655 -24.79 -19.86 -0.54
C SER A 655 -23.96 -18.97 0.39
N ARG A 656 -24.46 -17.75 0.65
CA ARG A 656 -23.85 -16.66 1.41
C ARG A 656 -22.65 -16.00 0.71
N LEU A 657 -22.70 -15.90 -0.62
CA LEU A 657 -21.58 -15.42 -1.44
C LEU A 657 -21.84 -14.03 -2.02
N SER A 658 -21.04 -13.04 -1.62
CA SER A 658 -21.09 -11.68 -2.16
C SER A 658 -19.79 -11.36 -2.88
N GLY A 659 -19.85 -10.99 -4.16
CA GLY A 659 -18.69 -10.48 -4.90
C GLY A 659 -18.63 -10.99 -6.33
N ILE A 660 -17.44 -11.34 -6.80
CA ILE A 660 -17.18 -11.73 -8.18
C ILE A 660 -16.58 -13.13 -8.20
N PHE A 661 -17.22 -14.06 -8.92
CA PHE A 661 -16.84 -15.46 -9.13
C PHE A 661 -16.52 -16.26 -7.83
N HIS A 662 -17.26 -16.07 -6.73
CA HIS A 662 -17.14 -16.94 -5.56
C HIS A 662 -17.71 -18.33 -5.82
N ASN A 663 -17.05 -19.34 -5.26
CA ASN A 663 -17.54 -20.72 -5.23
C ASN A 663 -18.05 -21.12 -3.84
N SER A 664 -18.55 -22.35 -3.70
CA SER A 664 -19.15 -22.86 -2.47
C SER A 664 -18.18 -23.08 -1.30
N SER A 665 -16.87 -22.85 -1.47
CA SER A 665 -15.89 -22.79 -0.38
C SER A 665 -15.60 -21.35 0.09
N GLY A 666 -16.35 -20.36 -0.39
CA GLY A 666 -16.21 -18.94 0.01
C GLY A 666 -15.04 -18.21 -0.63
N ALA A 667 -14.26 -18.86 -1.50
CA ALA A 667 -13.16 -18.23 -2.23
C ALA A 667 -13.61 -17.72 -3.60
N SER A 668 -13.19 -16.51 -3.98
CA SER A 668 -13.37 -15.99 -5.34
C SER A 668 -12.36 -16.62 -6.29
N THR A 669 -12.83 -17.30 -7.33
CA THR A 669 -11.99 -17.81 -8.44
C THR A 669 -11.64 -16.73 -9.46
N PHE A 670 -11.98 -15.46 -9.20
CA PHE A 670 -11.54 -14.34 -10.04
C PHE A 670 -10.02 -14.23 -9.98
N ASN A 671 -9.36 -14.39 -11.12
CA ASN A 671 -7.93 -14.18 -11.29
C ASN A 671 -7.70 -13.27 -12.49
N LEU A 672 -6.81 -12.28 -12.37
CA LEU A 672 -6.46 -11.38 -13.46
C LEU A 672 -5.16 -11.84 -14.14
N GLY A 673 -5.28 -12.82 -15.04
CA GLY A 673 -4.18 -13.37 -15.82
C GLY A 673 -4.45 -14.82 -16.23
N SER A 674 -3.55 -15.42 -17.00
CA SER A 674 -3.76 -16.76 -17.57
C SER A 674 -3.29 -17.89 -16.65
N ALA A 675 -3.85 -19.09 -16.82
CA ALA A 675 -3.40 -20.33 -16.19
C ALA A 675 -3.30 -20.34 -14.63
N ASN A 676 -3.99 -19.44 -13.93
CA ASN A 676 -4.06 -19.46 -12.47
C ASN A 676 -5.00 -20.58 -11.97
N GLY A 677 -4.58 -21.32 -10.95
CA GLY A 677 -5.40 -22.28 -10.20
C GLY A 677 -5.59 -21.81 -8.76
N GLY A 678 -6.83 -21.64 -8.31
CA GLY A 678 -7.17 -20.98 -7.05
C GLY A 678 -7.80 -19.60 -7.28
N GLY A 679 -7.59 -18.64 -6.37
CA GLY A 679 -8.44 -17.44 -6.32
C GLY A 679 -7.76 -16.12 -5.94
N LEU A 680 -8.28 -15.00 -6.46
CA LEU A 680 -7.78 -13.64 -6.20
C LEU A 680 -6.29 -13.45 -6.54
N ASN A 681 -5.80 -14.14 -7.57
CA ASN A 681 -4.45 -13.96 -8.10
C ASN A 681 -4.42 -12.86 -9.20
N PHE A 682 -3.39 -12.03 -9.22
CA PHE A 682 -3.15 -10.99 -10.22
C PHE A 682 -1.79 -11.23 -10.88
N GLY A 683 -1.76 -11.46 -12.19
CA GLY A 683 -0.65 -12.11 -12.90
C GLY A 683 -1.01 -13.55 -13.29
N SER A 684 -0.07 -14.34 -13.80
CA SER A 684 -0.35 -15.59 -14.51
C SER A 684 0.35 -16.83 -13.91
N ALA A 685 -0.20 -18.02 -14.13
CA ALA A 685 0.35 -19.32 -13.74
C ALA A 685 0.54 -19.55 -12.21
N ASN A 686 -0.18 -18.81 -11.35
CA ASN A 686 -0.14 -19.02 -9.91
C ASN A 686 -0.99 -20.25 -9.50
N LEU A 687 -0.54 -21.02 -8.51
CA LEU A 687 -1.25 -22.16 -7.90
C LEU A 687 -1.46 -21.91 -6.41
N GLY A 688 -2.62 -21.33 -6.07
CA GLY A 688 -2.99 -20.92 -4.71
C GLY A 688 -3.88 -19.67 -4.76
N SER A 689 -3.87 -18.87 -3.69
CA SER A 689 -4.77 -17.71 -3.60
C SER A 689 -4.11 -16.45 -3.07
N PHE A 690 -4.64 -15.29 -3.44
CA PHE A 690 -4.17 -13.95 -3.04
C PHE A 690 -2.75 -13.60 -3.51
N ASN A 691 -2.25 -14.17 -4.61
CA ASN A 691 -0.90 -13.86 -5.12
C ASN A 691 -0.91 -12.67 -6.10
N LEU A 692 0.03 -11.73 -5.96
CA LEU A 692 0.24 -10.58 -6.85
C LEU A 692 1.57 -10.75 -7.60
N GLY A 693 1.55 -11.48 -8.71
CA GLY A 693 2.71 -11.80 -9.54
C GLY A 693 2.44 -13.05 -10.38
N ASN A 694 3.49 -13.69 -10.89
CA ASN A 694 3.40 -14.81 -11.82
C ASN A 694 4.08 -16.07 -11.28
N GLY A 695 3.49 -17.24 -11.51
CA GLY A 695 4.14 -18.53 -11.24
C GLY A 695 4.30 -18.90 -9.75
N ASN A 696 3.62 -18.21 -8.83
CA ASN A 696 3.71 -18.52 -7.40
C ASN A 696 2.95 -19.82 -7.06
N ILE A 697 3.42 -20.59 -6.09
CA ILE A 697 2.75 -21.78 -5.56
C ILE A 697 2.56 -21.58 -4.05
N GLY A 698 1.32 -21.61 -3.56
CA GLY A 698 0.97 -21.19 -2.19
C GLY A 698 0.20 -19.86 -2.19
N GLY A 699 0.09 -19.20 -1.04
CA GLY A 699 -0.84 -18.08 -0.86
C GLY A 699 -0.22 -16.77 -0.35
N PHE A 700 -0.89 -15.65 -0.63
CA PHE A 700 -0.49 -14.31 -0.16
C PHE A 700 0.91 -13.83 -0.62
N ASN A 701 1.46 -14.38 -1.71
CA ASN A 701 2.77 -13.96 -2.21
C ASN A 701 2.66 -12.70 -3.08
N ILE A 702 3.64 -11.78 -2.98
CA ILE A 702 3.74 -10.57 -3.83
C ILE A 702 5.07 -10.62 -4.59
N GLY A 703 5.03 -10.55 -5.91
CA GLY A 703 6.13 -10.84 -6.83
C GLY A 703 6.04 -12.24 -7.44
N ASP A 704 7.04 -12.66 -8.21
CA ASP A 704 6.99 -13.85 -9.08
C ASP A 704 7.71 -15.09 -8.51
N ALA A 705 7.23 -16.28 -8.90
CA ALA A 705 7.88 -17.58 -8.73
C ALA A 705 8.19 -18.04 -7.29
N ASN A 706 7.49 -17.49 -6.28
CA ASN A 706 7.63 -17.94 -4.90
C ASN A 706 6.93 -19.30 -4.68
N HIS A 707 7.46 -20.16 -3.81
CA HIS A 707 6.84 -21.41 -3.38
C HIS A 707 6.74 -21.46 -1.85
N GLY A 708 5.53 -21.36 -1.33
CA GLY A 708 5.24 -21.11 0.08
C GLY A 708 4.23 -19.97 0.22
N SER A 709 4.09 -19.43 1.42
CA SER A 709 3.05 -18.47 1.76
C SER A 709 3.60 -17.17 2.38
N ALA A 710 2.88 -16.08 2.14
CA ALA A 710 3.18 -14.74 2.66
C ALA A 710 4.57 -14.19 2.31
N ASN A 711 5.15 -14.60 1.16
CA ASN A 711 6.43 -14.07 0.71
C ASN A 711 6.28 -12.74 -0.04
N PHE A 712 7.16 -11.78 0.22
CA PHE A 712 7.27 -10.51 -0.52
C PHE A 712 8.56 -10.50 -1.35
N GLY A 713 8.46 -10.79 -2.64
CA GLY A 713 9.50 -10.64 -3.65
C GLY A 713 9.51 -11.77 -4.67
N PHE A 714 10.69 -12.26 -5.05
CA PHE A 714 10.88 -13.12 -6.21
C PHE A 714 11.57 -14.42 -5.83
N ALA A 715 11.08 -15.56 -6.34
CA ALA A 715 11.74 -16.87 -6.27
C ALA A 715 12.12 -17.37 -4.86
N ASN A 716 11.38 -16.98 -3.82
CA ASN A 716 11.58 -17.54 -2.47
C ASN A 716 10.96 -18.95 -2.37
N PHE A 717 11.52 -19.82 -1.53
CA PHE A 717 11.01 -21.17 -1.27
C PHE A 717 10.95 -21.40 0.24
N GLY A 718 9.74 -21.39 0.81
CA GLY A 718 9.47 -21.33 2.26
C GLY A 718 8.44 -20.23 2.57
N ASP A 719 8.11 -20.07 3.85
CA ASP A 719 7.06 -19.16 4.31
C ASP A 719 7.60 -17.86 4.95
N ASN A 720 6.86 -16.78 4.82
CA ASN A 720 7.10 -15.48 5.47
C ASN A 720 8.44 -14.77 5.10
N ASN A 721 9.01 -15.01 3.92
CA ASN A 721 10.24 -14.33 3.51
C ASN A 721 9.97 -12.94 2.90
N PHE A 722 10.82 -11.96 3.22
CA PHE A 722 10.80 -10.63 2.61
C PHE A 722 12.09 -10.40 1.83
N GLY A 723 11.99 -10.37 0.50
CA GLY A 723 13.06 -10.19 -0.47
C GLY A 723 13.10 -11.31 -1.50
N PHE A 724 14.29 -11.71 -1.96
CA PHE A 724 14.45 -12.42 -3.24
C PHE A 724 15.32 -13.68 -3.08
N GLY A 725 14.87 -14.82 -3.60
CA GLY A 725 15.68 -16.04 -3.71
C GLY A 725 16.04 -16.72 -2.39
N ASN A 726 15.28 -16.49 -1.31
CA ASN A 726 15.52 -17.15 -0.02
C ASN A 726 15.01 -18.60 -0.03
N LEU A 727 15.62 -19.48 0.76
CA LEU A 727 15.28 -20.90 0.92
C LEU A 727 15.15 -21.26 2.41
N GLY A 728 13.94 -21.57 2.86
CA GLY A 728 13.58 -21.65 4.28
C GLY A 728 12.69 -20.48 4.70
N ASP A 729 12.45 -20.33 6.00
CA ASP A 729 11.35 -19.51 6.51
C ASP A 729 11.81 -18.24 7.24
N PHE A 730 10.96 -17.21 7.25
CA PHE A 730 11.15 -15.95 7.99
C PHE A 730 12.42 -15.14 7.64
N ASN A 731 13.00 -15.32 6.44
CA ASN A 731 14.21 -14.58 6.05
C ASN A 731 13.89 -13.17 5.52
N LEU A 732 14.63 -12.16 6.00
CA LEU A 732 14.54 -10.75 5.59
C LEU A 732 15.77 -10.37 4.75
N GLY A 733 15.69 -10.56 3.44
CA GLY A 733 16.68 -10.09 2.47
C GLY A 733 16.79 -10.97 1.23
N PHE A 734 18.02 -11.22 0.75
CA PHE A 734 18.28 -11.79 -0.56
C PHE A 734 19.15 -13.05 -0.47
N GLY A 735 18.72 -14.17 -1.05
CA GLY A 735 19.56 -15.37 -1.20
C GLY A 735 19.94 -16.09 0.10
N ASN A 736 19.21 -15.89 1.20
CA ASN A 736 19.49 -16.60 2.45
C ASN A 736 19.00 -18.06 2.38
N THR A 737 19.67 -18.97 3.09
CA THR A 737 19.27 -20.38 3.21
C THR A 737 19.23 -20.79 4.68
N GLY A 738 18.07 -21.18 5.20
CA GLY A 738 17.82 -21.48 6.62
C GLY A 738 16.67 -20.65 7.18
N VAL A 739 16.58 -20.51 8.50
CA VAL A 739 15.48 -19.84 9.19
C VAL A 739 15.89 -18.52 9.82
N GLY A 740 15.07 -17.48 9.62
CA GLY A 740 15.15 -16.22 10.39
C GLY A 740 16.39 -15.37 10.15
N ASN A 741 17.05 -15.49 8.99
CA ASN A 741 18.20 -14.65 8.65
C ASN A 741 17.78 -13.24 8.22
N ILE A 742 18.62 -12.25 8.49
CA ILE A 742 18.45 -10.85 8.10
C ILE A 742 19.66 -10.41 7.27
N GLY A 743 19.44 -9.83 6.09
CA GLY A 743 20.49 -9.42 5.15
C GLY A 743 20.64 -10.41 3.98
N PHE A 744 21.85 -10.56 3.41
CA PHE A 744 22.03 -11.18 2.08
C PHE A 744 22.97 -12.40 2.10
N GLY A 745 22.56 -13.52 1.50
CA GLY A 745 23.43 -14.68 1.23
C GLY A 745 23.88 -15.46 2.47
N ASN A 746 23.17 -15.35 3.60
CA ASN A 746 23.51 -16.11 4.80
C ASN A 746 23.04 -17.57 4.69
N THR A 747 23.78 -18.52 5.28
CA THR A 747 23.48 -19.95 5.25
C THR A 747 23.49 -20.52 6.67
N GLY A 748 22.41 -21.19 7.09
CA GLY A 748 22.13 -21.54 8.48
C GLY A 748 21.12 -20.56 9.09
N ASP A 749 21.03 -20.49 10.42
CA ASP A 749 19.87 -19.88 11.10
C ASP A 749 20.22 -18.61 11.91
N TYR A 750 19.29 -17.66 11.96
CA TYR A 750 19.35 -16.43 12.78
C TYR A 750 20.59 -15.54 12.54
N ASN A 751 21.20 -15.57 11.35
CA ASN A 751 22.32 -14.69 11.03
C ASN A 751 21.83 -13.29 10.63
N ILE A 752 22.56 -12.23 11.05
CA ILE A 752 22.24 -10.83 10.77
C ILE A 752 23.40 -10.17 10.03
N GLY A 753 23.33 -10.15 8.69
CA GLY A 753 24.27 -9.44 7.84
C GLY A 753 24.44 -10.11 6.48
N PHE A 754 25.68 -10.30 6.02
CA PHE A 754 25.96 -10.67 4.62
C PHE A 754 26.91 -11.87 4.53
N GLY A 755 26.51 -12.95 3.86
CA GLY A 755 27.39 -14.08 3.55
C GLY A 755 27.86 -14.92 4.74
N ASN A 756 27.20 -14.84 5.89
CA ASN A 756 27.57 -15.63 7.07
C ASN A 756 27.15 -17.11 6.89
N THR A 757 27.93 -18.04 7.44
CA THR A 757 27.66 -19.49 7.38
C THR A 757 27.72 -20.12 8.77
N GLY A 758 26.60 -20.67 9.24
CA GLY A 758 26.41 -21.22 10.59
C GLY A 758 25.22 -20.56 11.28
N SER A 759 25.23 -20.47 12.61
CA SER A 759 24.08 -19.97 13.38
C SER A 759 24.40 -18.73 14.24
N GLY A 760 23.51 -17.74 14.21
CA GLY A 760 23.55 -16.58 15.11
C GLY A 760 24.72 -15.61 14.88
N ASN A 761 25.31 -15.57 13.68
CA ASN A 761 26.39 -14.62 13.38
C ASN A 761 25.84 -13.23 13.04
N ILE A 762 26.56 -12.18 13.40
CA ILE A 762 26.26 -10.78 13.08
C ILE A 762 27.42 -10.21 12.26
N GLY A 763 27.12 -9.55 11.13
CA GLY A 763 28.11 -8.88 10.28
C GLY A 763 28.37 -9.59 8.94
N LEU A 764 29.63 -9.69 8.49
CA LEU A 764 29.98 -10.07 7.12
C LEU A 764 30.84 -11.34 7.06
N ALA A 765 30.51 -12.30 6.20
CA ALA A 765 31.35 -13.44 5.83
C ALA A 765 31.93 -14.27 7.01
N ASN A 766 31.21 -14.36 8.13
CA ASN A 766 31.66 -15.15 9.28
C ASN A 766 31.25 -16.62 9.13
N THR A 767 32.15 -17.54 9.44
CA THR A 767 31.94 -19.00 9.37
C THR A 767 32.04 -19.64 10.76
N GLY A 768 30.99 -20.34 11.17
CA GLY A 768 30.79 -20.94 12.49
C GLY A 768 29.64 -20.26 13.24
N ASN A 769 29.64 -20.25 14.58
CA ASN A 769 28.48 -19.82 15.36
C ASN A 769 28.75 -18.61 16.27
N GLY A 770 27.76 -17.72 16.42
CA GLY A 770 27.78 -16.63 17.41
C GLY A 770 28.87 -15.56 17.21
N ASN A 771 29.46 -15.44 16.02
CA ASN A 771 30.48 -14.43 15.74
C ASN A 771 29.83 -13.06 15.46
N SER A 772 30.45 -11.95 15.88
CA SER A 772 29.96 -10.59 15.65
C SER A 772 31.07 -9.73 15.02
N GLY A 773 31.14 -9.72 13.68
CA GLY A 773 32.25 -9.10 12.97
C GLY A 773 32.30 -9.33 11.48
N VAL A 774 33.51 -9.32 10.92
CA VAL A 774 33.78 -9.44 9.48
C VAL A 774 34.85 -10.50 9.22
N GLY A 775 34.54 -11.56 8.47
CA GLY A 775 35.53 -12.51 7.96
C GLY A 775 36.11 -13.48 8.99
N PHE A 776 35.36 -13.84 10.03
CA PHE A 776 35.80 -14.86 11.00
C PHE A 776 35.68 -16.30 10.47
N THR A 777 36.53 -17.18 10.98
CA THR A 777 36.34 -18.63 10.95
C THR A 777 36.59 -19.14 12.36
N GLY A 778 35.54 -19.58 13.05
CA GLY A 778 35.56 -19.87 14.49
C GLY A 778 34.19 -19.69 15.12
N SER A 779 34.11 -19.53 16.43
CA SER A 779 32.84 -19.25 17.11
C SER A 779 33.02 -18.31 18.30
N ASN A 780 32.01 -17.49 18.55
CA ASN A 780 32.00 -16.44 19.59
C ASN A 780 33.10 -15.36 19.43
N LEU A 781 33.53 -15.06 18.21
CA LEU A 781 34.57 -14.05 17.91
C LEU A 781 33.97 -12.66 17.63
N PHE A 782 34.72 -11.58 17.91
CA PHE A 782 34.26 -10.18 17.70
C PHE A 782 35.32 -9.32 17.00
N GLY A 783 34.91 -8.48 16.03
CA GLY A 783 35.81 -7.57 15.29
C GLY A 783 35.98 -7.90 13.80
N PHE A 784 37.23 -8.02 13.32
CA PHE A 784 37.55 -8.32 11.91
C PHE A 784 38.55 -9.48 11.84
N GLY A 785 38.11 -10.63 11.33
CA GLY A 785 38.91 -11.82 11.06
C GLY A 785 39.71 -11.73 9.76
N GLY A 786 40.59 -12.71 9.55
CA GLY A 786 41.44 -12.83 8.35
C GLY A 786 42.58 -11.80 8.23
N LEU A 787 42.55 -10.70 8.99
CA LEU A 787 43.48 -9.58 8.83
C LEU A 787 44.57 -9.46 9.92
N ASN A 788 44.62 -10.28 10.96
CA ASN A 788 45.73 -10.26 11.95
C ASN A 788 46.39 -11.65 12.09
N SER A 789 47.67 -11.70 12.47
CA SER A 789 48.42 -12.94 12.67
C SER A 789 49.17 -12.97 14.02
N GLY A 790 48.99 -14.03 14.80
CA GLY A 790 49.41 -14.10 16.21
C GLY A 790 48.25 -13.79 17.17
N THR A 791 48.50 -13.70 18.47
CA THR A 791 47.45 -13.73 19.50
C THR A 791 47.11 -12.36 20.08
N ASN A 792 45.88 -12.21 20.59
CA ASN A 792 45.41 -11.02 21.33
C ASN A 792 45.53 -9.68 20.59
N ASN A 793 45.73 -9.68 19.26
CA ASN A 793 45.78 -8.47 18.46
C ASN A 793 44.37 -7.86 18.27
N THR A 794 44.24 -6.55 18.45
CA THR A 794 42.98 -5.81 18.37
C THR A 794 43.03 -4.77 17.25
N GLY A 795 42.28 -4.96 16.17
CA GLY A 795 42.27 -4.06 15.00
C GLY A 795 42.57 -4.82 13.70
N LEU A 796 43.36 -4.27 12.77
CA LEU A 796 43.64 -4.88 11.45
C LEU A 796 45.15 -4.95 11.11
N PHE A 797 45.57 -5.92 10.31
CA PHE A 797 46.94 -6.05 9.75
C PHE A 797 48.09 -6.16 10.78
N ASN A 798 47.79 -6.43 12.05
CA ASN A 798 48.81 -6.58 13.08
C ASN A 798 49.44 -7.98 13.06
N SER A 799 50.72 -8.06 13.41
CA SER A 799 51.51 -9.30 13.49
C SER A 799 52.30 -9.39 14.80
N GLY A 800 52.37 -10.59 15.38
CA GLY A 800 52.93 -10.82 16.72
C GLY A 800 51.83 -10.84 17.78
N ASP A 801 52.09 -10.38 19.00
CA ASP A 801 51.18 -10.58 20.13
C ASP A 801 50.77 -9.27 20.84
N GLY A 802 49.47 -9.17 21.15
CA GLY A 802 48.90 -8.11 21.99
C GLY A 802 48.90 -6.70 21.39
N ASN A 803 49.12 -6.54 20.08
CA ASN A 803 49.13 -5.22 19.44
C ASN A 803 47.72 -4.67 19.25
N THR A 804 47.55 -3.36 19.37
CA THR A 804 46.25 -2.67 19.19
C THR A 804 46.36 -1.61 18.10
N GLY A 805 45.41 -1.60 17.15
CA GLY A 805 45.33 -0.67 16.04
C GLY A 805 45.58 -1.34 14.68
N PHE A 806 46.44 -0.77 13.85
CA PHE A 806 46.61 -1.16 12.45
C PHE A 806 48.06 -1.48 12.10
N PHE A 807 48.36 -2.50 11.29
CA PHE A 807 49.70 -2.75 10.70
C PHE A 807 50.90 -2.91 11.68
N ASN A 808 50.68 -3.03 13.00
CA ASN A 808 51.80 -3.11 13.95
C ASN A 808 52.48 -4.48 13.92
N SER A 809 53.79 -4.54 14.17
CA SER A 809 54.56 -5.79 14.17
C SER A 809 55.46 -5.92 15.40
N GLY A 810 55.25 -6.99 16.19
CA GLY A 810 55.99 -7.29 17.42
C GLY A 810 55.08 -7.44 18.63
N GLU A 811 55.41 -6.81 19.75
CA GLU A 811 54.72 -7.01 21.04
C GLU A 811 54.11 -5.72 21.59
N GLY A 812 52.80 -5.75 21.91
CA GLY A 812 52.15 -4.74 22.75
C GLY A 812 52.18 -3.30 22.21
N ASN A 813 52.32 -3.10 20.91
CA ASN A 813 52.29 -1.75 20.31
C ASN A 813 50.85 -1.23 20.18
N PHE A 814 50.65 0.08 20.32
CA PHE A 814 49.34 0.74 20.22
C PHE A 814 49.32 1.83 19.14
N GLY A 815 48.66 1.60 18.00
CA GLY A 815 48.44 2.60 16.95
C GLY A 815 48.61 2.05 15.55
N ILE A 816 49.39 2.68 14.65
CA ILE A 816 49.44 2.34 13.22
C ILE A 816 50.87 2.06 12.74
N GLY A 817 51.20 0.83 12.35
CA GLY A 817 52.45 0.51 11.64
C GLY A 817 53.72 0.57 12.49
N ASN A 818 53.61 0.50 13.82
CA ASN A 818 54.78 0.47 14.70
C ASN A 818 55.50 -0.89 14.60
N THR A 819 56.82 -0.89 14.82
CA THR A 819 57.64 -2.12 14.78
C THR A 819 58.55 -2.25 16.00
N GLY A 820 58.56 -3.43 16.62
CA GLY A 820 59.26 -3.68 17.88
C GLY A 820 58.28 -3.82 19.04
N SER A 821 58.53 -3.13 20.17
CA SER A 821 57.78 -3.37 21.42
C SER A 821 57.30 -2.10 22.12
N TYR A 822 56.06 -2.13 22.59
CA TYR A 822 55.43 -1.09 23.44
C TYR A 822 55.41 0.33 22.86
N ASN A 823 55.53 0.49 21.54
CA ASN A 823 55.44 1.81 20.90
C ASN A 823 53.98 2.27 20.78
N THR A 824 53.73 3.56 20.96
CA THR A 824 52.40 4.18 20.88
C THR A 824 52.36 5.22 19.74
N GLY A 825 51.30 5.23 18.93
CA GLY A 825 51.13 6.15 17.79
C GLY A 825 51.42 5.50 16.44
N ILE A 826 52.10 6.15 15.50
CA ILE A 826 52.17 5.74 14.09
C ILE A 826 53.61 5.51 13.63
N GLY A 827 53.98 4.34 13.10
CA GLY A 827 55.22 4.15 12.34
C GLY A 827 56.52 4.28 13.15
N ASN A 828 56.46 4.14 14.48
CA ASN A 828 57.66 4.17 15.31
C ASN A 828 58.42 2.83 15.24
N THR A 829 59.72 2.85 15.48
CA THR A 829 60.56 1.64 15.46
C THR A 829 61.33 1.44 16.78
N SER A 830 61.71 0.20 17.08
CA SER A 830 62.33 -0.23 18.35
C SER A 830 61.38 -0.15 19.55
N THR A 831 61.58 0.73 20.53
CA THR A 831 61.04 0.52 21.89
C THR A 831 60.47 1.77 22.54
N ALA A 832 59.22 1.67 23.02
CA ALA A 832 58.57 2.63 23.91
C ALA A 832 58.57 4.10 23.42
N ASN A 833 58.56 4.33 22.11
CA ASN A 833 58.34 5.66 21.54
C ASN A 833 56.83 6.01 21.55
N THR A 834 56.50 7.29 21.60
CA THR A 834 55.12 7.81 21.56
C THR A 834 54.95 8.86 20.48
N GLY A 835 53.96 8.74 19.59
CA GLY A 835 53.68 9.69 18.50
C GLY A 835 53.96 9.10 17.13
N ILE A 836 54.51 9.86 16.17
CA ILE A 836 54.63 9.42 14.76
C ILE A 836 56.10 9.27 14.34
N GLY A 837 56.46 8.21 13.61
CA GLY A 837 57.69 8.10 12.82
C GLY A 837 59.00 8.17 13.60
N ASN A 838 58.99 7.96 14.91
CA ASN A 838 60.19 8.05 15.74
C ASN A 838 61.09 6.82 15.57
N THR A 839 62.40 7.03 15.53
CA THR A 839 63.42 5.99 15.32
C THR A 839 64.45 6.00 16.45
N GLY A 840 64.67 4.84 17.07
CA GLY A 840 65.41 4.70 18.33
C GLY A 840 64.45 4.46 19.50
N SER A 841 64.72 4.97 20.70
CA SER A 841 63.95 4.59 21.90
C SER A 841 63.50 5.78 22.75
N PHE A 842 62.33 5.65 23.39
CA PHE A 842 61.77 6.61 24.34
C PHE A 842 61.60 8.05 23.81
N ASN A 843 61.44 8.24 22.50
CA ASN A 843 61.10 9.54 21.93
C ASN A 843 59.59 9.81 22.03
N THR A 844 59.18 11.07 22.14
CA THR A 844 57.79 11.53 22.15
C THR A 844 57.55 12.56 21.04
N GLY A 845 56.44 12.51 20.32
CA GLY A 845 56.12 13.42 19.22
C GLY A 845 56.38 12.82 17.85
N LEU A 846 56.90 13.59 16.90
CA LEU A 846 56.84 13.29 15.47
C LEU A 846 58.26 13.17 14.89
N PHE A 847 58.56 12.18 14.04
CA PHE A 847 59.77 12.00 13.24
C PHE A 847 61.13 12.20 13.94
N ASN A 848 61.22 11.99 15.26
CA ASN A 848 62.49 12.14 15.96
C ASN A 848 63.44 10.97 15.64
N SER A 849 64.74 11.23 15.61
CA SER A 849 65.76 10.18 15.43
C SER A 849 66.84 10.28 16.50
N GLY A 850 67.04 9.17 17.21
CA GLY A 850 67.90 9.08 18.39
C GLY A 850 67.09 8.66 19.61
N SER A 851 67.22 9.33 20.76
CA SER A 851 66.50 8.92 21.98
C SER A 851 66.15 10.08 22.90
N LEU A 852 65.06 9.91 23.67
CA LEU A 852 64.57 10.88 24.67
C LEU A 852 64.24 12.27 24.12
N ASN A 853 64.00 12.42 22.81
CA ASN A 853 63.52 13.68 22.23
C ASN A 853 62.01 13.84 22.43
N THR A 854 61.52 15.09 22.52
CA THR A 854 60.10 15.44 22.60
C THR A 854 59.73 16.48 21.53
N GLY A 855 58.65 16.30 20.77
CA GLY A 855 58.20 17.23 19.71
C GLY A 855 58.48 16.71 18.30
N LEU A 856 58.57 17.57 17.28
CA LEU A 856 58.67 17.16 15.87
C LEU A 856 60.12 17.15 15.33
N SER A 857 60.47 16.17 14.49
CA SER A 857 61.68 16.04 13.67
C SER A 857 63.01 16.41 14.34
N ASN A 858 63.21 16.10 15.62
CA ASN A 858 64.49 16.34 16.28
C ASN A 858 65.49 15.22 15.95
N ALA A 859 66.73 15.58 15.61
CA ALA A 859 67.80 14.63 15.35
C ALA A 859 68.92 14.77 16.39
N GLY A 860 69.15 13.69 17.16
CA GLY A 860 70.06 13.65 18.30
C GLY A 860 69.36 13.13 19.55
N SER A 861 69.60 13.75 20.71
CA SER A 861 68.99 13.27 21.97
C SER A 861 68.62 14.40 22.92
N THR A 862 67.54 14.18 23.68
CA THR A 862 67.07 15.07 24.76
C THR A 862 66.75 16.50 24.29
N ASN A 863 66.20 16.66 23.08
CA ASN A 863 65.61 17.93 22.61
C ASN A 863 64.11 18.02 22.97
N THR A 864 63.55 19.23 23.04
CA THR A 864 62.11 19.48 23.24
C THR A 864 61.61 20.55 22.27
N GLY A 865 60.52 20.31 21.53
CA GLY A 865 60.02 21.19 20.48
C GLY A 865 60.35 20.65 19.08
N ASN A 866 60.40 21.51 18.06
CA ASN A 866 60.36 21.06 16.66
C ASN A 866 61.66 21.29 15.87
N LEU A 867 62.02 20.40 14.93
CA LEU A 867 63.13 20.55 13.98
C LEU A 867 64.49 20.95 14.58
N ASN A 868 64.79 20.52 15.81
CA ASN A 868 66.09 20.78 16.42
C ASN A 868 67.12 19.71 16.02
N THR A 869 68.37 20.13 15.80
CA THR A 869 69.47 19.21 15.46
C THR A 869 70.63 19.40 16.43
N GLY A 870 71.05 18.32 17.09
CA GLY A 870 71.96 18.34 18.24
C GLY A 870 71.28 17.81 19.50
N GLY A 871 71.52 18.44 20.65
CA GLY A 871 70.91 18.02 21.92
C GLY A 871 70.55 19.18 22.84
N LEU A 872 69.66 18.92 23.80
CA LEU A 872 69.25 19.86 24.86
C LEU A 872 68.65 21.18 24.36
N ASN A 873 68.15 21.26 23.13
CA ASN A 873 67.41 22.43 22.64
C ASN A 873 65.94 22.42 23.12
N THR A 874 65.35 23.60 23.27
CA THR A 874 63.93 23.82 23.62
C THR A 874 63.27 24.77 22.61
N GLY A 875 62.06 24.47 22.14
CA GLY A 875 61.41 25.25 21.08
C GLY A 875 61.80 24.73 19.68
N ASP A 876 61.72 25.58 18.66
CA ASP A 876 61.60 25.12 17.28
C ASP A 876 62.73 25.61 16.34
N PHE A 877 63.08 24.80 15.33
CA PHE A 877 64.07 25.06 14.28
C PHE A 877 65.47 25.48 14.80
N ASN A 878 65.91 24.95 15.94
CA ASN A 878 67.22 25.32 16.51
C ASN A 878 68.33 24.34 16.08
N THR A 879 69.39 24.88 15.47
CA THR A 879 70.54 24.09 15.01
C THR A 879 71.75 24.38 15.89
N GLY A 880 72.17 23.38 16.68
CA GLY A 880 73.18 23.52 17.73
C GLY A 880 72.76 22.83 19.02
N SER A 881 73.03 23.41 20.19
CA SER A 881 72.65 22.82 21.48
C SER A 881 72.34 23.88 22.54
N GLY A 882 71.34 23.60 23.37
CA GLY A 882 70.93 24.48 24.48
C GLY A 882 70.17 25.75 24.09
N ASN A 883 69.62 25.86 22.88
CA ASN A 883 68.80 27.03 22.49
C ASN A 883 67.40 26.99 23.11
N THR A 884 66.76 28.16 23.21
CA THR A 884 65.33 28.34 23.53
C THR A 884 64.66 29.22 22.47
N GLY A 885 63.44 28.87 22.04
CA GLY A 885 62.64 29.67 21.10
C GLY A 885 62.71 29.17 19.66
N TYR A 886 62.55 30.06 18.67
CA TYR A 886 62.25 29.71 17.27
C TYR A 886 63.39 30.08 16.29
N TYR A 887 63.77 29.20 15.36
CA TYR A 887 64.74 29.48 14.29
C TYR A 887 66.06 30.10 14.79
N ASN A 888 66.64 29.59 15.88
CA ASN A 888 67.93 30.05 16.39
C ASN A 888 69.07 29.14 15.93
N ASN A 889 70.02 29.67 15.14
CA ASN A 889 71.23 28.96 14.72
C ASN A 889 72.43 29.43 15.56
N GLY A 890 73.02 28.51 16.32
CA GLY A 890 74.02 28.78 17.35
C GLY A 890 73.72 27.98 18.61
N ASN A 891 74.13 28.49 19.78
CA ASN A 891 73.84 27.91 21.08
C ASN A 891 73.25 28.99 22.04
N LEU A 892 72.41 28.58 22.98
CA LEU A 892 71.93 29.40 24.12
C LEU A 892 71.13 30.68 23.75
N ASN A 893 70.37 30.70 22.65
CA ASN A 893 69.44 31.80 22.33
C ASN A 893 68.10 31.73 23.11
N THR A 894 67.29 32.79 23.11
CA THR A 894 65.95 32.85 23.76
C THR A 894 65.02 33.82 23.03
N GLY A 895 64.76 33.58 21.75
CA GLY A 895 63.97 34.51 20.91
C GLY A 895 63.44 33.86 19.64
N ALA A 896 63.38 34.61 18.54
CA ALA A 896 63.05 34.09 17.22
C ALA A 896 63.98 34.61 16.10
N PHE A 897 64.27 33.75 15.10
CA PHE A 897 65.00 34.09 13.88
C PHE A 897 66.40 34.68 14.14
N ASN A 898 67.16 34.01 15.01
CA ASN A 898 68.46 34.47 15.48
C ASN A 898 69.62 33.71 14.83
N SER A 899 70.61 34.42 14.31
CA SER A 899 71.89 33.87 13.87
C SER A 899 72.99 34.47 14.75
N GLY A 900 73.31 33.78 15.84
CA GLY A 900 74.06 34.36 16.97
C GLY A 900 73.95 33.50 18.23
N ASN A 901 74.25 34.08 19.39
CA ASN A 901 74.16 33.39 20.68
C ASN A 901 73.69 34.36 21.78
N ARG A 902 72.62 34.00 22.51
CA ARG A 902 72.01 34.70 23.68
C ARG A 902 70.98 35.80 23.39
N ASN A 903 70.28 35.72 22.27
CA ASN A 903 69.39 36.79 21.78
C ASN A 903 67.96 36.69 22.37
N ASN A 904 67.29 37.82 22.60
CA ASN A 904 65.87 37.91 23.00
C ASN A 904 65.02 38.59 21.90
N GLY A 905 63.76 38.20 21.73
CA GLY A 905 62.88 38.69 20.65
C GLY A 905 63.34 38.33 19.23
N TYR A 906 62.91 39.11 18.23
CA TYR A 906 62.69 38.62 16.84
C TYR A 906 63.59 39.23 15.75
N PHE A 907 64.31 38.39 14.98
CA PHE A 907 65.07 38.68 13.74
C PHE A 907 66.55 39.05 13.86
N TRP A 908 67.27 38.45 14.79
CA TRP A 908 68.59 38.97 15.10
C TRP A 908 69.80 38.22 14.60
N ARG A 909 70.48 38.97 13.75
CA ARG A 909 71.89 38.82 13.43
C ARG A 909 72.75 39.40 14.60
N ALA A 910 72.06 40.10 15.56
CA ALA A 910 72.32 40.51 17.00
C ALA A 910 71.04 40.54 18.07
N ASP A 911 70.01 41.50 18.39
CA ASP A 911 68.70 41.47 19.38
C ASP A 911 67.21 42.37 19.37
N ASP A 912 65.90 41.91 19.77
CA ASP A 912 64.34 42.37 20.10
C ASP A 912 62.88 42.77 19.26
N ARG A 913 61.54 42.74 19.79
CA ARG A 913 60.05 43.46 19.66
C ARG A 913 58.56 43.19 18.83
N GLY A 914 57.21 43.61 19.21
CA GLY A 914 55.73 43.63 18.47
C GLY A 914 54.15 43.92 19.11
N GLN A 915 52.85 44.10 18.44
CA GLN A 915 51.22 44.08 18.84
C GLN A 915 49.95 44.93 18.03
N PHE A 916 48.49 45.10 18.02
CA PHE A 916 46.94 44.60 18.27
C PHE A 916 45.50 45.49 17.86
N GLY A 917 44.09 45.09 17.84
CA GLY A 917 42.68 45.79 17.32
C GLY A 917 41.03 45.72 17.84
N PHE A 918 39.77 45.82 17.08
CA PHE A 918 38.29 46.49 17.39
C PHE A 918 36.61 46.04 17.11
N ASP A 919 35.40 46.76 16.61
CA ASP A 919 33.78 46.38 16.43
C ASP A 919 32.30 47.21 15.95
N PHE A 920 30.88 46.74 15.89
CA PHE A 920 29.49 46.78 14.93
C PHE A 920 27.75 47.14 15.16
N GLY A 921 26.42 47.41 14.46
CA GLY A 921 25.33 47.36 13.14
C GLY A 921 23.73 48.13 12.66
N ILE A 922 22.65 47.74 11.67
CA ILE A 922 21.40 48.26 10.57
C ILE A 922 19.66 48.46 10.65
N THR A 923 18.84 49.05 9.58
CA THR A 923 17.52 48.90 8.56
C THR A 923 15.86 49.32 8.49
N MET A 924 14.76 48.71 7.77
CA MET A 924 13.23 49.16 7.36
C MET A 924 11.89 48.13 7.17
N PRO A 925 10.85 47.84 6.18
CA PRO A 925 10.36 48.56 4.37
C PRO A 925 9.08 49.58 4.30
N GLY A 926 7.90 49.36 3.56
CA GLY A 926 6.70 50.32 3.32
C GLY A 926 5.19 49.81 2.98
N ILE A 927 4.15 50.65 2.60
CA ILE A 927 2.61 50.38 2.54
C ILE A 927 1.61 51.28 1.63
N PRO A 928 0.33 50.85 1.21
CA PRO A 928 -0.79 51.63 0.51
C PRO A 928 -2.36 51.38 0.85
N LEU A 929 -3.42 51.98 0.15
CA LEU A 929 -4.95 51.91 0.39
C LEU A 929 -5.92 52.36 -0.83
N ASN A 930 -7.30 52.50 -0.71
CA ASN A 930 -8.36 52.89 -1.76
C ASN A 930 -9.69 53.62 -1.29
N ILE A 931 -10.33 54.56 -2.08
CA ILE A 931 -11.76 55.09 -2.05
C ILE A 931 -12.22 55.68 -3.47
N GLY A 932 -13.55 55.88 -3.76
CA GLY A 932 -14.14 56.51 -5.00
C GLY A 932 -15.47 57.34 -4.85
N VAL A 933 -16.44 57.27 -5.80
CA VAL A 933 -17.87 57.80 -5.83
C VAL A 933 -18.11 59.26 -6.36
N ASN A 934 -19.34 59.80 -6.64
CA ASN A 934 -20.28 59.74 -7.81
C ASN A 934 -21.34 60.92 -7.78
N VAL A 935 -22.60 60.79 -8.30
CA VAL A 935 -23.85 61.65 -8.14
C VAL A 935 -24.15 62.77 -9.21
N ASP A 936 -25.38 63.27 -9.58
CA ASP A 936 -26.74 62.77 -10.00
C ASP A 936 -27.68 63.96 -10.48
N LEU A 937 -29.04 63.78 -10.59
CA LEU A 937 -30.19 64.77 -10.76
C LEU A 937 -30.54 65.31 -12.21
N ALA A 938 -31.69 65.97 -12.58
CA ALA A 938 -33.14 66.12 -12.20
C ALA A 938 -33.83 67.18 -13.18
N ILE A 939 -35.14 67.54 -13.36
CA ILE A 939 -36.57 67.16 -13.02
C ILE A 939 -37.60 67.85 -14.01
N PRO A 940 -38.92 67.48 -14.10
CA PRO A 940 -39.92 67.97 -15.11
C PRO A 940 -41.22 68.71 -14.60
N VAL A 941 -42.08 69.26 -15.51
CA VAL A 941 -43.39 69.98 -15.30
C VAL A 941 -44.45 69.70 -16.43
N THR A 942 -45.72 70.14 -16.31
CA THR A 942 -47.01 69.50 -16.78
C THR A 942 -48.10 70.44 -17.41
N GLY A 943 -49.19 69.93 -18.05
CA GLY A 943 -50.45 70.70 -18.39
C GLY A 943 -51.37 70.23 -19.56
N PHE A 944 -52.66 70.69 -19.63
CA PHE A 944 -53.74 70.39 -20.63
C PHE A 944 -54.79 71.58 -20.73
N ILE A 945 -55.96 71.65 -21.45
CA ILE A 945 -56.80 70.77 -22.33
C ILE A 945 -57.23 71.47 -23.68
N ASP A 946 -58.46 71.78 -24.16
CA ASP A 946 -59.93 71.70 -23.83
C ASP A 946 -60.80 71.75 -25.14
N GLY A 947 -62.16 71.68 -25.13
CA GLY A 947 -63.00 71.90 -26.36
C GLY A 947 -64.56 71.72 -26.46
N ILE A 948 -65.40 72.10 -25.49
CA ILE A 948 -66.86 72.51 -25.59
C ILE A 948 -67.96 71.62 -26.27
N ALA A 949 -68.92 71.13 -25.44
CA ALA A 949 -70.42 71.00 -25.54
C ALA A 949 -71.16 70.53 -26.85
N VAL A 950 -72.29 69.79 -26.82
CA VAL A 950 -73.54 69.89 -26.00
C VAL A 950 -73.92 68.57 -25.25
N GLN A 951 -74.94 68.62 -24.38
CA GLN A 951 -75.24 67.69 -23.26
C GLN A 951 -76.09 66.44 -23.59
N PRO A 952 -75.82 65.28 -22.92
CA PRO A 952 -76.72 64.12 -22.81
C PRO A 952 -77.52 64.09 -21.47
N PHE A 953 -78.54 63.22 -21.35
CA PHE A 953 -79.26 62.93 -20.10
C PHE A 953 -79.65 61.42 -19.97
N SER A 954 -79.97 60.91 -18.77
CA SER A 954 -80.16 59.47 -18.48
C SER A 954 -81.20 59.16 -17.38
N MET A 955 -81.57 57.87 -17.21
CA MET A 955 -82.51 57.34 -16.21
C MET A 955 -82.25 55.84 -15.90
N ASP A 956 -82.32 55.40 -14.62
CA ASP A 956 -81.99 54.04 -14.14
C ASP A 956 -82.85 53.58 -12.93
N VAL A 957 -83.23 52.28 -12.81
CA VAL A 957 -83.72 51.57 -11.57
C VAL A 957 -83.67 49.99 -11.74
N PRO A 958 -83.75 49.12 -10.68
CA PRO A 958 -82.70 48.07 -10.50
C PRO A 958 -83.04 46.64 -9.91
N ILE A 959 -82.02 45.75 -9.87
CA ILE A 959 -81.67 44.66 -8.86
C ILE A 959 -82.29 43.22 -8.90
N ASP A 960 -81.47 42.23 -8.46
CA ASP A 960 -81.52 40.73 -8.53
C ASP A 960 -82.32 39.92 -7.47
N LEU A 961 -82.46 38.57 -7.66
CA LEU A 961 -82.26 37.46 -6.65
C LEU A 961 -82.37 36.00 -7.23
N ASN A 962 -81.88 34.95 -6.52
CA ASN A 962 -81.88 33.47 -6.85
C ASN A 962 -82.88 32.66 -5.95
N LEU A 963 -83.27 31.34 -6.09
CA LEU A 963 -82.52 30.06 -6.26
C LEU A 963 -83.42 28.73 -6.32
N PHE A 964 -83.16 27.70 -7.19
CA PHE A 964 -83.48 26.18 -7.13
C PHE A 964 -84.96 25.59 -7.19
N ILE A 965 -85.42 24.29 -7.33
CA ILE A 965 -85.06 22.83 -7.73
C ILE A 965 -86.39 21.91 -7.60
N ASP A 966 -86.75 20.65 -8.03
CA ASP A 966 -86.26 19.39 -8.77
C ASP A 966 -87.41 18.59 -9.57
N LEU A 967 -87.16 17.42 -10.26
CA LEU A 967 -87.53 16.95 -11.66
C LEU A 967 -88.58 15.76 -11.87
N PRO A 968 -89.73 15.76 -12.67
CA PRO A 968 -89.74 15.56 -14.16
C PRO A 968 -90.99 15.79 -15.14
N SER A 969 -90.69 16.11 -16.42
CA SER A 969 -91.30 15.68 -17.74
C SER A 969 -92.82 15.92 -18.15
N PRO A 970 -93.25 15.74 -19.44
CA PRO A 970 -94.24 16.60 -20.15
C PRO A 970 -95.68 16.00 -20.34
N ILE A 971 -96.71 16.56 -21.01
CA ILE A 971 -96.97 17.49 -22.15
C ILE A 971 -98.46 18.01 -22.06
N PRO A 972 -99.00 18.93 -22.91
CA PRO A 972 -98.45 20.07 -23.67
C PRO A 972 -99.30 21.38 -23.59
N ASN A 973 -98.82 22.45 -24.25
CA ASN A 973 -99.59 23.58 -24.84
C ASN A 973 -100.46 24.52 -23.96
N VAL A 974 -99.86 25.64 -23.51
CA VAL A 974 -100.48 26.98 -23.68
C VAL A 974 -99.45 27.95 -24.31
N THR A 975 -99.92 28.65 -25.33
CA THR A 975 -99.36 29.69 -26.22
C THR A 975 -98.16 30.54 -25.77
N ILE A 976 -97.24 30.81 -26.72
CA ILE A 976 -96.20 31.87 -26.70
C ILE A 976 -96.60 32.98 -27.70
N PRO A 977 -96.34 34.26 -27.40
CA PRO A 977 -95.70 35.13 -28.39
C PRO A 977 -94.55 35.98 -27.80
N LEU A 978 -93.68 36.52 -28.66
CA LEU A 978 -92.65 37.50 -28.30
C LEU A 978 -93.02 38.89 -28.86
N GLY A 979 -92.64 39.89 -28.09
CA GLY A 979 -92.87 41.34 -28.20
C GLY A 979 -93.19 41.77 -26.76
N ASP A 980 -92.24 42.21 -25.92
CA ASP A 980 -91.02 43.02 -26.15
C ASP A 980 -89.82 42.64 -25.22
N GLY A 981 -88.58 43.15 -25.39
CA GLY A 981 -88.05 43.98 -26.47
C GLY A 981 -86.73 44.76 -26.21
N GLU A 982 -86.29 45.56 -27.20
CA GLU A 982 -85.29 46.67 -27.12
C GLU A 982 -86.01 47.99 -27.43
N SER A 983 -85.81 49.11 -26.73
CA SER A 983 -84.54 49.84 -26.60
C SER A 983 -84.33 50.39 -25.16
N ILE A 984 -83.13 50.43 -24.58
CA ILE A 984 -81.91 51.13 -25.01
C ILE A 984 -82.13 52.66 -25.11
N THR A 985 -81.31 53.45 -24.41
CA THR A 985 -81.16 54.89 -24.67
C THR A 985 -80.42 55.08 -25.98
N VAL A 986 -81.13 55.49 -27.03
CA VAL A 986 -80.58 55.69 -28.38
C VAL A 986 -80.53 57.18 -28.73
N GLU A 987 -79.34 57.71 -29.01
CA GLU A 987 -79.15 58.95 -29.76
C GLU A 987 -78.13 58.79 -30.91
N ILE A 988 -78.24 59.67 -31.92
CA ILE A 988 -77.81 59.51 -33.32
C ILE A 988 -77.52 60.93 -33.89
N PRO A 989 -76.71 61.18 -34.95
CA PRO A 989 -75.51 60.53 -35.50
C PRO A 989 -74.24 61.43 -35.34
N LYS A 990 -73.24 61.34 -36.25
CA LYS A 990 -71.85 61.83 -36.11
C LYS A 990 -71.42 62.93 -37.10
N ILE A 991 -70.80 64.03 -36.61
CA ILE A 991 -70.09 65.09 -37.40
C ILE A 991 -68.89 65.62 -36.54
N VAL A 992 -67.59 65.35 -36.80
CA VAL A 992 -66.65 66.02 -37.75
C VAL A 992 -66.36 67.50 -37.38
N ILE A 993 -65.12 68.03 -37.20
CA ILE A 993 -63.72 67.52 -37.33
C ILE A 993 -62.68 68.35 -36.52
N ASN A 994 -61.50 67.76 -36.27
CA ASN A 994 -60.15 68.27 -35.89
C ASN A 994 -59.90 69.63 -35.17
N ARG A 995 -59.01 69.56 -34.17
CA ARG A 995 -57.94 70.56 -33.87
C ARG A 995 -56.66 70.12 -34.62
N PHE A 996 -55.85 71.05 -35.16
CA PHE A 996 -54.73 70.69 -36.07
C PHE A 996 -53.50 71.62 -35.93
N ASP A 997 -52.33 71.00 -35.67
CA ASP A 997 -50.94 71.45 -35.92
C ASP A 997 -50.39 72.79 -35.32
N LEU A 998 -49.11 73.05 -35.64
CA LEU A 998 -48.17 74.16 -35.39
C LEU A 998 -47.27 73.97 -34.13
N THR A 999 -45.93 73.98 -34.20
CA THR A 999 -44.97 74.14 -35.33
C THR A 999 -43.56 73.66 -34.91
N GLY A 1000 -42.68 73.19 -35.81
CA GLY A 1000 -41.31 72.81 -35.38
C GLY A 1000 -40.29 72.29 -36.42
N PHE A 1001 -39.87 73.16 -37.35
CA PHE A 1001 -38.58 73.15 -38.10
C PHE A 1001 -37.37 72.63 -37.26
N ASN A 1002 -36.28 72.01 -37.78
CA ASN A 1002 -35.80 71.82 -39.16
C ASN A 1002 -34.77 70.65 -39.30
N VAL A 1003 -34.28 70.42 -40.54
CA VAL A 1003 -33.35 69.36 -41.02
C VAL A 1003 -31.87 69.56 -40.64
N GLY A 1004 -31.12 68.45 -40.46
CA GLY A 1004 -29.65 68.37 -40.46
C GLY A 1004 -29.15 66.93 -40.62
N ASN A 1005 -28.01 66.69 -41.28
CA ASN A 1005 -27.53 65.33 -41.67
C ASN A 1005 -26.00 65.18 -41.53
N VAL A 1006 -25.53 63.91 -41.45
CA VAL A 1006 -24.14 63.42 -41.58
C VAL A 1006 -23.15 63.65 -40.41
N GLY A 1007 -23.10 62.68 -39.48
CA GLY A 1007 -21.90 61.86 -39.17
C GLY A 1007 -20.69 62.44 -38.39
N GLY A 1008 -20.24 61.71 -37.36
CA GLY A 1008 -18.80 61.65 -36.99
C GLY A 1008 -18.40 61.66 -35.50
N ILE A 1009 -18.05 60.48 -34.98
CA ILE A 1009 -17.10 60.16 -33.85
C ILE A 1009 -17.35 60.72 -32.41
N PRO A 1010 -16.80 60.07 -31.34
CA PRO A 1010 -17.33 60.18 -29.97
C PRO A 1010 -16.35 60.72 -28.90
N PHE A 1011 -16.84 61.01 -27.68
CA PHE A 1011 -16.00 61.23 -26.49
C PHE A 1011 -16.54 60.62 -25.17
N SER A 1012 -15.70 59.75 -24.60
CA SER A 1012 -15.32 59.61 -23.18
C SER A 1012 -16.35 59.48 -22.02
N ARG A 1013 -16.19 58.38 -21.26
CA ARG A 1013 -16.69 58.17 -19.88
C ARG A 1013 -15.99 59.06 -18.85
N MET A 1014 -16.52 59.10 -17.62
CA MET A 1014 -15.68 58.94 -16.43
C MET A 1014 -16.38 58.14 -15.30
N HIS A 1015 -15.69 57.14 -14.76
CA HIS A 1015 -15.97 56.40 -13.52
C HIS A 1015 -14.61 55.91 -13.01
N ILE A 1016 -14.27 56.13 -11.75
CA ILE A 1016 -12.92 55.88 -11.20
C ILE A 1016 -13.01 55.22 -9.82
N GLU A 1017 -12.23 54.15 -9.64
CA GLU A 1017 -12.08 53.34 -8.42
C GLU A 1017 -10.68 52.66 -8.46
N ILE A 1018 -9.93 52.58 -7.35
CA ILE A 1018 -8.50 52.14 -7.36
C ILE A 1018 -8.12 51.32 -6.10
N ILE A 1019 -8.39 50.00 -6.07
CA ILE A 1019 -8.04 49.10 -4.95
C ILE A 1019 -6.51 48.95 -4.77
N ASN A 1020 -5.99 48.99 -3.53
CA ASN A 1020 -4.64 48.53 -3.13
C ASN A 1020 -4.58 48.13 -1.62
N ASN A 1021 -3.61 47.27 -1.21
CA ASN A 1021 -3.37 46.86 0.21
C ASN A 1021 -1.89 46.39 0.50
N VAL A 1022 -1.55 45.83 1.68
CA VAL A 1022 -0.40 46.28 2.54
C VAL A 1022 0.77 45.34 2.99
N GLY A 1023 2.05 45.82 2.90
CA GLY A 1023 3.12 45.89 3.99
C GLY A 1023 4.36 44.93 4.03
N PRO A 1024 5.46 45.14 4.85
CA PRO A 1024 6.29 46.30 5.42
C PRO A 1024 7.66 46.48 4.63
N ILE A 1025 8.95 46.97 5.10
CA ILE A 1025 11.76 46.69 4.41
C ILE A 1025 12.99 46.23 5.38
N SER A 1026 13.21 44.96 5.77
CA SER A 1026 13.68 44.58 7.15
C SER A 1026 14.80 45.37 7.87
N VAL A 1027 14.67 45.60 9.20
CA VAL A 1027 15.66 46.28 10.11
C VAL A 1027 16.57 45.32 10.94
N PRO A 1028 17.30 44.30 10.42
CA PRO A 1028 18.33 43.59 11.19
C PRO A 1028 19.66 44.38 11.12
N ILE A 1029 20.82 43.80 11.44
CA ILE A 1029 22.03 44.57 11.82
C ILE A 1029 23.24 44.45 10.80
N LEU A 1030 24.11 45.48 10.69
CA LEU A 1030 24.59 46.22 9.47
C LEU A 1030 25.41 45.50 8.37
N HIS A 1031 24.82 44.68 7.50
CA HIS A 1031 25.37 44.59 6.15
C HIS A 1031 24.82 45.75 5.33
N ILE A 1032 25.62 46.80 5.33
CA ILE A 1032 25.39 48.10 4.73
C ILE A 1032 25.41 47.98 3.19
N PRO A 1033 24.63 48.75 2.43
CA PRO A 1033 24.62 48.63 0.96
C PRO A 1033 25.83 49.30 0.33
N ALA A 1034 26.55 48.67 -0.61
CA ALA A 1034 27.05 49.49 -1.70
C ALA A 1034 25.78 50.07 -2.36
N ALA A 1035 25.62 51.36 -2.54
CA ALA A 1035 26.67 52.31 -2.79
C ALA A 1035 26.60 53.45 -1.77
N PRO A 1036 26.84 53.15 -0.50
CA PRO A 1036 27.85 53.94 0.22
C PRO A 1036 28.84 52.97 1.06
N GLY A 1037 29.94 53.30 1.85
CA GLY A 1037 30.77 52.84 3.08
C GLY A 1037 30.47 53.15 4.67
N VAL A 1038 30.26 52.40 5.80
CA VAL A 1038 29.71 53.03 7.13
C VAL A 1038 30.64 53.70 8.19
N GLY A 1039 30.14 54.73 8.90
CA GLY A 1039 30.86 55.57 9.91
C GLY A 1039 31.11 57.02 9.41
N ASN A 1040 30.31 57.44 8.44
CA ASN A 1040 30.87 57.92 7.18
C ASN A 1040 29.94 58.90 6.45
N SER A 1041 30.45 60.09 6.16
CA SER A 1041 29.69 61.22 5.62
C SER A 1041 30.01 61.46 4.15
N THR A 1042 29.22 60.90 3.22
CA THR A 1042 29.29 61.18 1.78
C THR A 1042 27.91 61.35 1.15
N ILE A 1043 27.81 62.21 0.13
CA ILE A 1043 26.55 62.62 -0.53
C ILE A 1043 26.21 61.87 -1.83
N ASN A 1044 26.97 60.82 -2.17
CA ASN A 1044 26.83 60.03 -3.41
C ASN A 1044 27.27 58.55 -3.19
N PRO A 1045 27.23 57.67 -4.21
CA PRO A 1045 27.41 56.19 -4.18
C PRO A 1045 28.57 55.45 -3.41
N THR A 1046 29.08 55.87 -2.24
CA THR A 1046 30.50 55.61 -1.82
C THR A 1046 30.98 54.39 -0.99
N SER A 1047 31.09 53.13 -1.44
CA SER A 1047 31.46 51.95 -0.57
C SER A 1047 32.63 52.06 0.48
N GLY A 1048 32.65 51.21 1.53
CA GLY A 1048 33.59 51.17 2.69
C GLY A 1048 33.13 51.12 4.21
N PHE A 1049 33.94 51.55 5.20
CA PHE A 1049 33.66 51.60 6.67
C PHE A 1049 34.68 52.49 7.48
N PHE A 1050 34.30 53.66 8.05
CA PHE A 1050 35.09 54.80 8.64
C PHE A 1050 35.75 55.84 7.71
N ASN A 1051 34.95 56.59 6.96
CA ASN A 1051 35.18 57.20 5.66
C ASN A 1051 34.28 58.44 5.39
N SER A 1052 34.75 59.67 5.56
CA SER A 1052 34.00 60.87 5.10
C SER A 1052 34.13 61.10 3.57
N GLY A 1053 33.70 62.26 3.04
CA GLY A 1053 33.95 62.70 1.65
C GLY A 1053 32.70 63.10 0.84
N PRO A 1054 32.71 62.92 -0.50
CA PRO A 1054 31.49 63.13 -1.32
C PRO A 1054 30.82 61.93 -2.05
N GLY A 1055 31.46 60.83 -2.51
CA GLY A 1055 30.76 59.89 -3.44
C GLY A 1055 31.49 58.61 -3.99
N ALA A 1056 30.79 57.51 -4.24
CA ALA A 1056 31.11 56.45 -5.24
C ALA A 1056 32.13 55.23 -5.13
N GLY A 1057 32.81 54.82 -4.01
CA GLY A 1057 33.42 53.45 -3.91
C GLY A 1057 34.17 53.01 -2.62
N SER A 1058 34.25 51.67 -2.42
CA SER A 1058 34.70 50.71 -1.34
C SER A 1058 35.81 51.04 -0.27
N GLY A 1059 35.90 50.25 0.82
CA GLY A 1059 37.07 50.18 1.77
C GLY A 1059 36.87 50.47 3.29
N PHE A 1060 37.41 49.70 4.26
CA PHE A 1060 37.42 50.09 5.71
C PHE A 1060 38.34 51.32 5.99
N PHE A 1061 38.37 51.89 7.20
CA PHE A 1061 38.90 53.21 7.65
C PHE A 1061 39.51 54.18 6.61
N ASN A 1062 38.68 54.89 5.86
CA ASN A 1062 39.06 55.79 4.79
C ASN A 1062 38.84 57.33 5.05
N ALA A 1063 38.94 58.21 4.02
CA ALA A 1063 38.06 59.40 3.80
C ALA A 1063 38.07 60.00 2.34
N GLY A 1064 36.99 59.93 1.54
CA GLY A 1064 36.97 60.44 0.13
C GLY A 1064 35.84 59.97 -0.83
N GLN A 1065 36.20 59.66 -2.09
CA GLN A 1065 35.27 59.33 -3.21
C GLN A 1065 35.88 58.31 -4.24
N PHE A 1066 35.27 57.11 -4.44
CA PHE A 1066 35.65 55.99 -5.38
C PHE A 1066 36.80 54.98 -5.00
N ILE A 1067 36.82 54.26 -3.85
CA ILE A 1067 37.99 53.40 -3.44
C ILE A 1067 37.67 51.89 -3.19
N SER A 1068 38.57 51.08 -2.57
CA SER A 1068 38.39 49.69 -2.07
C SER A 1068 39.48 49.22 -1.10
N GLY A 1069 39.18 48.31 -0.14
CA GLY A 1069 40.15 47.67 0.78
C GLY A 1069 40.24 48.27 2.21
N PHE A 1070 40.92 47.62 3.15
CA PHE A 1070 40.92 48.04 4.58
C PHE A 1070 41.90 49.20 4.86
N SER A 1071 41.36 50.39 5.15
CA SER A 1071 41.96 51.68 5.61
C SER A 1071 42.40 52.76 4.54
N ASN A 1072 41.50 53.48 3.81
CA ASN A 1072 41.75 54.37 2.59
C ASN A 1072 40.84 55.67 2.24
N GLU A 1073 39.81 55.70 1.30
CA GLU A 1073 38.83 56.84 0.89
C GLU A 1073 37.22 56.63 0.58
N GLY A 1074 36.17 56.91 1.45
CA GLY A 1074 34.67 57.15 1.14
C GLY A 1074 33.38 56.35 1.74
N GLY A 1075 32.13 56.90 2.00
CA GLY A 1075 30.98 56.42 2.94
C GLY A 1075 29.53 55.79 2.58
N ARG A 1076 28.71 54.98 3.46
CA ARG A 1076 27.75 53.65 3.55
C ARG A 1076 27.89 51.91 3.52
N PHE A 1077 28.95 50.92 3.53
CA PHE A 1077 29.24 49.36 3.21
C PHE A 1077 30.70 48.66 3.09
N LEU A 1078 31.14 47.53 3.78
CA LEU A 1078 32.26 46.54 3.35
C LEU A 1078 32.56 45.16 4.13
N SER A 1079 33.84 44.61 4.14
CA SER A 1079 34.42 43.36 4.79
C SER A 1079 35.95 43.44 5.18
N GLY A 1080 36.46 42.74 6.22
CA GLY A 1080 37.86 42.90 6.73
C GLY A 1080 38.33 42.10 7.99
N PHE A 1081 39.31 42.65 8.75
CA PHE A 1081 39.95 42.06 9.96
C PHE A 1081 40.14 43.14 11.05
N GLU A 1082 39.77 42.90 12.33
CA GLU A 1082 39.84 43.89 13.43
C GLU A 1082 39.22 45.26 13.09
N ASN A 1083 38.01 45.22 12.55
CA ASN A 1083 37.33 46.37 12.00
C ASN A 1083 36.74 47.29 13.09
N ILE A 1084 36.13 48.42 12.72
CA ILE A 1084 35.11 49.08 13.56
C ILE A 1084 33.91 49.38 12.65
N GLY A 1085 32.71 49.37 13.24
CA GLY A 1085 31.63 50.30 12.96
C GLY A 1085 30.31 49.62 13.18
N GLN A 1086 29.83 48.97 12.12
CA GLN A 1086 28.50 48.39 12.08
C GLN A 1086 28.43 47.05 11.22
N LEU A 1087 28.12 45.89 11.83
CA LEU A 1087 28.10 44.43 11.43
C LEU A 1087 29.11 43.84 10.42
N THR A 1088 29.18 42.51 10.44
CA THR A 1088 30.38 41.68 10.37
C THR A 1088 30.32 40.60 9.30
N SER A 1089 31.48 40.34 8.69
CA SER A 1089 31.99 38.97 8.53
C SER A 1089 33.52 39.03 8.58
N GLY A 1090 34.13 38.37 9.57
CA GLY A 1090 35.57 38.51 9.88
C GLY A 1090 35.96 37.93 11.24
N MET A 1091 37.10 38.39 11.77
CA MET A 1091 37.66 37.99 13.07
C MET A 1091 37.83 39.20 14.01
N GLY A 1092 37.33 39.07 15.26
CA GLY A 1092 37.48 40.04 16.35
C GLY A 1092 36.42 41.15 16.34
N ASN A 1093 35.39 41.06 17.21
CA ASN A 1093 34.15 41.84 17.04
C ASN A 1093 33.53 42.42 18.34
N ILE A 1094 33.16 43.71 18.36
CA ILE A 1094 32.52 44.43 19.50
C ILE A 1094 31.23 45.16 19.07
N GLY A 1095 30.03 44.60 19.22
CA GLY A 1095 28.80 45.22 18.68
C GLY A 1095 27.46 44.53 18.96
N ASN A 1096 26.41 44.93 18.22
CA ASN A 1096 25.00 44.66 18.58
C ASN A 1096 24.40 43.35 18.03
N ILE A 1097 24.82 42.91 16.84
CA ILE A 1097 24.59 41.57 16.25
C ILE A 1097 25.84 41.28 15.44
N VAL A 1098 26.33 40.04 15.50
CA VAL A 1098 27.62 39.59 14.96
C VAL A 1098 27.55 38.11 14.57
N THR A 1099 28.24 37.72 13.49
CA THR A 1099 28.61 36.32 13.22
C THR A 1099 30.09 36.16 12.88
N GLY A 1100 30.75 35.17 13.48
CA GLY A 1100 32.20 34.95 13.38
C GLY A 1100 32.80 34.31 14.64
N TRP A 1101 34.10 34.54 14.86
CA TRP A 1101 34.84 34.18 16.09
C TRP A 1101 35.03 35.42 16.98
N TYR A 1102 34.77 35.26 18.28
CA TYR A 1102 34.94 36.24 19.38
C TYR A 1102 34.11 37.54 19.28
N ASN A 1103 33.03 37.60 20.06
CA ASN A 1103 31.97 38.62 19.97
C ASN A 1103 31.54 39.14 21.36
N THR A 1104 31.49 40.47 21.58
CA THR A 1104 31.15 41.10 22.89
C THR A 1104 30.20 42.29 22.76
N SER A 1105 29.28 42.48 23.72
CA SER A 1105 28.40 43.68 23.84
C SER A 1105 28.68 44.54 25.08
N THR A 1106 28.72 45.86 24.94
CA THR A 1106 28.78 46.84 26.06
C THR A 1106 27.42 47.50 26.29
N ALA A 1107 27.09 47.85 27.55
CA ALA A 1107 25.69 48.00 27.99
C ALA A 1107 25.22 49.46 28.14
N GLY A 1108 24.07 49.76 27.53
CA GLY A 1108 23.32 51.01 27.71
C GLY A 1108 21.95 50.93 27.03
N LEU A 1109 20.95 50.41 27.76
CA LEU A 1109 19.60 50.03 27.29
C LEU A 1109 19.57 48.73 26.44
N THR A 1110 18.80 47.75 26.93
CA THR A 1110 18.61 46.36 26.46
C THR A 1110 18.25 46.22 24.97
N GLY A 1111 18.74 45.25 24.18
CA GLY A 1111 19.65 44.11 24.40
C GLY A 1111 20.01 43.43 23.05
N ALA A 1112 20.99 42.51 22.99
CA ALA A 1112 21.79 42.23 21.77
C ALA A 1112 21.98 40.73 21.42
N LEU A 1113 21.69 40.35 20.17
CA LEU A 1113 21.68 38.94 19.68
C LEU A 1113 23.01 38.53 19.00
N LEU A 1114 23.73 37.57 19.57
CA LEU A 1114 25.02 37.06 19.05
C LEU A 1114 24.89 35.60 18.56
N SER A 1115 25.59 35.23 17.47
CA SER A 1115 25.61 33.86 16.92
C SER A 1115 26.97 33.50 16.32
N GLY A 1116 27.64 32.46 16.83
CA GLY A 1116 28.98 32.08 16.36
C GLY A 1116 29.73 31.18 17.35
N ILE A 1117 31.03 31.43 17.49
CA ILE A 1117 31.89 30.80 18.51
C ILE A 1117 32.49 31.90 19.39
N GLY A 1118 32.13 31.89 20.69
CA GLY A 1118 32.64 32.81 21.71
C GLY A 1118 31.84 34.12 21.80
N ASN A 1119 30.75 34.11 22.58
CA ASN A 1119 29.78 35.21 22.70
C ASN A 1119 29.61 35.69 24.16
N VAL A 1120 29.66 37.00 24.38
CA VAL A 1120 29.38 37.64 25.68
C VAL A 1120 28.33 38.75 25.53
N GLY A 1121 27.13 38.58 26.08
CA GLY A 1121 26.00 39.50 25.88
C GLY A 1121 24.68 39.01 26.49
N SER A 1122 23.52 39.45 25.96
CA SER A 1122 22.19 39.06 26.49
C SER A 1122 21.21 38.69 25.38
N ARG A 1123 20.69 37.44 25.43
CA ARG A 1123 20.01 36.69 24.35
C ARG A 1123 21.02 36.19 23.29
N LEU A 1124 21.36 34.90 23.35
CA LEU A 1124 22.55 34.34 22.68
C LEU A 1124 22.25 33.03 21.94
N ALA A 1125 23.00 32.73 20.87
CA ALA A 1125 22.95 31.46 20.13
C ALA A 1125 24.36 31.02 19.68
N GLY A 1126 24.51 29.76 19.26
CA GLY A 1126 25.80 29.17 18.86
C GLY A 1126 26.57 28.54 20.02
N PHE A 1127 27.90 28.45 19.90
CA PHE A 1127 28.77 27.78 20.89
C PHE A 1127 29.58 28.79 21.72
N LEU A 1128 29.81 28.44 23.01
CA LEU A 1128 30.50 29.24 24.02
C LEU A 1128 29.80 30.60 24.29
N LEU A 1129 28.92 30.65 25.29
CA LEU A 1129 28.00 31.77 25.57
C LEU A 1129 28.13 32.25 27.03
N SER A 1130 27.96 33.56 27.29
CA SER A 1130 27.98 34.14 28.65
C SER A 1130 27.07 35.38 28.78
N GLY A 1131 26.14 35.38 29.75
CA GLY A 1131 25.13 36.43 29.92
C GLY A 1131 24.06 36.18 30.98
N THR A 1132 23.38 37.24 31.44
CA THR A 1132 22.48 37.22 32.62
C THR A 1132 20.98 37.10 32.30
N GLY A 1133 20.60 36.36 31.26
CA GLY A 1133 19.20 36.10 30.93
C GLY A 1133 19.04 35.09 29.79
N GLN A 1134 18.20 34.07 30.04
CA GLN A 1134 17.70 33.13 29.03
C GLN A 1134 16.47 33.73 28.32
#